data_AF-A0A835AUZ1-F1
#
_entry.id   AF-A0A835AUZ1-F1
#
_cell.length_a   1.000
_cell.length_b   1.000
_cell.length_c   1.000
_cell.angle_alpha   90.00
_cell.angle_beta   90.00
_cell.angle_gamma   90.00
#
_symmetry.space_group_name_H-M   'P 1'
#
loop_
_entity.id
_entity.type
_entity.pdbx_description
1 polymer ?
#
loop_
_entity_poly.entity_id
_entity_poly.type
_entity_poly.pdbx_seq_one_letter_code
_entity_poly.pdbx_strand_id
1 'polypeptide(L)'
;MAGAGAAGFPRELLVEELQCIADVGLWDALRRLKLDVLGTDDSPIPITGYYAPRLFRKLPSFFNLRPESLVPRSHNSIRDRNKCPIAGTLMNTNNMRGFQNLDREQLLKAEVKKILDDIMSGEVEEDPALLLRFVVISFADLKNWKVYYNAAFPSLVFNSKITLLSLQPASKVLTKEEVDLFSINSLLQWIDISAVVPFFLVSITSDSSASVRQLRDWKACQGNYQKLLFGFYDHGCRSDRPGMAIINYIAFLSIRWKIEKVQFFCYREVRGRPDLEQSLIGEASFPPPYGWDDPDYVPDAIGWEGVEPGKGTKEMKPKEIDLQSSNPAIQDEEKQLMHLKLMGWRHFPVDLEKLSRVRVLLLGAGTLGCEVARLLMTWGVRKLTVVDNGSVATPDLVKQSLYIDKDRGVPRVSAIIPHLKERCPAVEVEGIQMEIPVPGHPVSPSKMASVLDECKHLQTLVAANDAVFLLTDTWESRWLPTLLCASENKIAITAVLGCDSYLVMRHGAGPRTCGGTDEVPAQIESLSTEDALSHQRLGCCFCNDAAFLFNSNNRTLPGLTSVVSGKAVELFARMLHHPDEIHAPGDIAGVETEHQLGLLPHELRGSLPNCVLSMELGISSGNCTACSIAVLSEYRRRGLDFVMQAINYPTYLKDLTGISDLKRPDTCPKMLTSISVNSDKISDVRCLLLGAGTLGCDVARILMDCGVRKLTVVDSGRVVVSNLARQSLYTSDDRGAPKATAIIRHLVERCPSVDAQGFQMEIPMPGHPVSPNEAAGVLQDCKRLKELVASHDAIFLLTDTRESRWLPTLLCTDENKIAITAALGYDSYLVMRHGAGPGISGEASNVTAVEDKLSTKDALGRQRLGCYFCNDVVAPVDSVSNRTLDQQCTVTRPGLASIASGCAADLFTRMLRHPDGIHAPGEIAGASSGHPLGLLPHQMRGSLSQYNLLTLLGYSSSNCTACSNVVLSEYRSRGMDFVMQVINEPTYLEDLTGLTDLMKSAAYSEVEWVDETDEEDVVEI
;
A
#
# COMPACT_ATOMS: atom_id res chain seq x y z
N MET A 1 -55.78 14.35 13.77
CA MET A 1 -56.80 15.40 13.55
C MET A 1 -56.09 16.69 13.19
N ALA A 2 -56.27 17.17 11.96
CA ALA A 2 -56.11 18.57 11.55
C ALA A 2 -56.61 18.68 10.09
N GLY A 3 -57.90 18.45 9.91
CA GLY A 3 -58.63 18.88 8.73
C GLY A 3 -59.47 20.09 9.13
N ALA A 4 -59.11 21.27 8.66
CA ALA A 4 -59.93 22.47 8.60
C ALA A 4 -59.18 23.51 7.76
N GLY A 5 -59.87 24.12 6.80
CA GLY A 5 -59.28 25.07 5.85
C GLY A 5 -58.63 26.27 6.53
N ALA A 6 -57.53 26.74 5.94
CA ALA A 6 -57.03 28.09 6.14
C ALA A 6 -56.87 28.72 4.76
N ALA A 7 -57.94 29.36 4.28
CA ALA A 7 -57.77 30.55 3.45
C ALA A 7 -57.09 31.57 4.36
N GLY A 8 -55.75 31.58 4.34
CA GLY A 8 -54.95 32.46 5.18
C GLY A 8 -55.11 33.90 4.74
N PHE A 9 -55.16 34.81 5.71
CA PHE A 9 -55.07 36.26 5.46
C PHE A 9 -53.84 36.61 4.60
N PRO A 10 -53.86 37.73 3.85
CA PRO A 10 -52.71 38.21 3.11
C PRO A 10 -51.49 38.29 4.03
N ARG A 11 -50.40 37.59 3.67
CA ARG A 11 -49.15 37.54 4.44
C ARG A 11 -47.96 37.80 3.54
N GLU A 12 -46.84 38.21 4.12
CA GLU A 12 -45.59 38.40 3.37
C GLU A 12 -45.10 37.07 2.78
N LEU A 13 -44.62 37.10 1.54
CA LEU A 13 -44.08 35.91 0.86
C LEU A 13 -42.77 35.48 1.54
N LEU A 14 -42.80 34.34 2.23
CA LEU A 14 -41.61 33.67 2.73
C LEU A 14 -41.10 32.69 1.69
N VAL A 15 -39.78 32.56 1.57
CA VAL A 15 -39.10 31.71 0.59
C VAL A 15 -38.14 30.74 1.25
N GLU A 16 -37.84 29.63 0.57
CA GLU A 16 -36.85 28.63 0.98
C GLU A 16 -35.48 28.98 0.39
N GLU A 17 -34.44 28.94 1.24
CA GLU A 17 -33.05 29.15 0.85
C GLU A 17 -32.49 27.95 0.08
N LEU A 18 -31.54 28.23 -0.79
CA LEU A 18 -30.83 27.21 -1.57
C LEU A 18 -29.49 26.89 -0.92
N GLN A 19 -29.16 25.59 -0.86
CA GLN A 19 -27.89 25.13 -0.32
C GLN A 19 -26.93 24.70 -1.42
N CYS A 20 -25.67 25.11 -1.30
CA CYS A 20 -24.60 24.77 -2.23
C CYS A 20 -23.77 23.59 -1.68
N ILE A 21 -23.62 22.55 -2.49
CA ILE A 21 -22.66 21.47 -2.25
C ILE A 21 -21.60 21.53 -3.34
N ALA A 22 -20.35 21.70 -2.93
CA ALA A 22 -19.22 21.67 -3.83
C ALA A 22 -18.44 20.37 -3.65
N ASP A 23 -18.17 19.69 -4.77
CA ASP A 23 -17.36 18.47 -4.82
C ASP A 23 -15.92 18.76 -4.35
N VAL A 24 -15.32 17.82 -3.63
CA VAL A 24 -13.90 17.84 -3.26
C VAL A 24 -13.02 18.01 -4.50
N GLY A 25 -13.40 17.37 -5.62
CA GLY A 25 -12.66 17.48 -6.87
C GLY A 25 -12.60 18.89 -7.46
N LEU A 26 -13.64 19.72 -7.25
CA LEU A 26 -13.62 21.14 -7.64
C LEU A 26 -12.48 21.88 -6.92
N TRP A 27 -12.36 21.65 -5.62
CA TRP A 27 -11.41 22.37 -4.78
C TRP A 27 -9.97 21.93 -5.02
N ASP A 28 -9.73 20.64 -5.30
CA ASP A 28 -8.40 20.20 -5.74
C ASP A 28 -8.04 20.80 -7.13
N ALA A 29 -8.99 20.88 -8.06
CA ALA A 29 -8.77 21.53 -9.34
C ALA A 29 -8.46 23.04 -9.18
N LEU A 30 -9.19 23.75 -8.32
CA LEU A 30 -8.92 25.16 -8.01
C LEU A 30 -7.53 25.35 -7.37
N ARG A 31 -7.14 24.45 -6.46
CA ARG A 31 -5.82 24.46 -5.81
C ARG A 31 -4.70 24.36 -6.84
N ARG A 32 -4.80 23.41 -7.78
CA ARG A 32 -3.85 23.24 -8.89
C ARG A 32 -3.83 24.47 -9.79
N LEU A 33 -5.01 24.95 -10.21
CA LEU A 33 -5.12 26.16 -11.03
C LEU A 33 -4.46 27.37 -10.36
N LYS A 34 -4.61 27.52 -9.04
CA LYS A 34 -3.97 28.59 -8.27
C LYS A 34 -2.44 28.47 -8.23
N LEU A 35 -1.92 27.26 -8.04
CA LEU A 35 -0.48 26.99 -8.01
C LEU A 35 0.19 27.13 -9.38
N ASP A 36 -0.43 26.56 -10.41
CA ASP A 36 0.20 26.32 -11.70
C ASP A 36 -0.04 27.47 -12.69
N VAL A 37 -1.13 28.23 -12.52
CA VAL A 37 -1.58 29.24 -13.49
C VAL A 37 -1.80 30.62 -12.87
N LEU A 38 -2.67 30.73 -11.86
CA LEU A 38 -3.11 32.05 -11.36
C LEU A 38 -2.06 32.72 -10.47
N GLY A 39 -1.31 31.96 -9.68
CA GLY A 39 -0.35 32.48 -8.71
C GLY A 39 -0.99 33.44 -7.72
N THR A 40 -0.70 34.74 -7.85
CA THR A 40 -1.26 35.82 -7.02
C THR A 40 -2.44 36.54 -7.66
N ASP A 41 -2.88 36.14 -8.85
CA ASP A 41 -4.08 36.72 -9.48
C ASP A 41 -5.34 36.32 -8.71
N ASP A 42 -6.08 37.32 -8.23
CA ASP A 42 -7.37 37.18 -7.54
C ASP A 42 -8.55 37.68 -8.38
N SER A 43 -8.34 37.84 -9.70
CA SER A 43 -9.40 38.19 -10.65
C SER A 43 -10.56 37.20 -10.62
N PRO A 44 -11.81 37.66 -10.81
CA PRO A 44 -12.98 36.78 -10.78
C PRO A 44 -12.95 35.72 -11.87
N ILE A 45 -13.22 34.46 -11.50
CA ILE A 45 -13.22 33.30 -12.40
C ILE A 45 -14.67 32.96 -12.78
N PRO A 46 -15.03 32.92 -14.07
CA PRO A 46 -16.35 32.48 -14.49
C PRO A 46 -16.51 30.97 -14.24
N ILE A 47 -17.59 30.59 -13.57
CA ILE A 47 -17.89 29.18 -13.25
C ILE A 47 -19.34 28.82 -13.61
N THR A 48 -19.60 27.54 -13.86
CA THR A 48 -20.97 27.03 -14.13
C THR A 48 -21.40 26.06 -13.04
N GLY A 49 -22.53 26.33 -12.39
CA GLY A 49 -23.12 25.44 -11.40
C GLY A 49 -24.37 24.73 -11.93
N TYR A 50 -24.81 23.68 -11.23
CA TYR A 50 -25.91 22.84 -11.70
C TYR A 50 -26.94 22.59 -10.60
N TYR A 51 -28.19 22.83 -10.92
CA TYR A 51 -29.27 22.29 -10.12
C TYR A 51 -29.47 20.80 -10.38
N ALA A 52 -29.60 20.02 -9.30
CA ALA A 52 -29.92 18.59 -9.40
C ALA A 52 -31.39 18.31 -9.04
N PRO A 53 -32.06 17.36 -9.72
CA PRO A 53 -33.39 16.92 -9.33
C PRO A 53 -33.36 16.26 -7.95
N ARG A 54 -34.47 16.36 -7.20
CA ARG A 54 -34.55 15.78 -5.85
C ARG A 54 -34.56 14.26 -5.92
N LEU A 55 -33.83 13.61 -5.01
CA LEU A 55 -33.81 12.14 -4.90
C LEU A 55 -34.89 11.60 -3.93
N PHE A 56 -35.28 12.40 -2.94
CA PHE A 56 -36.22 12.04 -1.88
C PHE A 56 -37.16 13.21 -1.54
N ARG A 57 -38.44 12.92 -1.25
CA ARG A 57 -39.48 13.94 -0.98
C ARG A 57 -39.21 14.83 0.24
N LYS A 58 -38.50 14.32 1.26
CA LYS A 58 -38.27 15.00 2.55
C LYS A 58 -36.97 15.82 2.58
N LEU A 59 -36.16 15.79 1.53
CA LEU A 59 -34.87 16.48 1.47
C LEU A 59 -34.92 17.59 0.40
N PRO A 60 -34.30 18.76 0.66
CA PRO A 60 -34.15 19.81 -0.35
C PRO A 60 -33.26 19.35 -1.50
N SER A 61 -33.39 19.98 -2.67
CA SER A 61 -32.38 19.82 -3.72
C SER A 61 -31.19 20.74 -3.46
N PHE A 62 -30.01 20.27 -3.87
CA PHE A 62 -28.76 20.99 -3.71
C PHE A 62 -28.30 21.60 -5.03
N PHE A 63 -27.69 22.78 -4.95
CA PHE A 63 -26.91 23.36 -6.02
C PHE A 63 -25.51 22.75 -6.03
N ASN A 64 -25.12 22.12 -7.13
CA ASN A 64 -23.87 21.36 -7.19
C ASN A 64 -22.80 22.11 -7.97
N LEU A 65 -21.60 22.19 -7.38
CA LEU A 65 -20.37 22.58 -8.06
C LEU A 65 -19.46 21.36 -8.20
N ARG A 66 -18.95 21.13 -9.40
CA ARG A 66 -18.16 19.94 -9.77
C ARG A 66 -16.84 20.35 -10.42
N PRO A 67 -15.84 19.46 -10.62
CA PRO A 67 -14.59 19.83 -11.28
C PRO A 67 -14.78 20.54 -12.63
N GLU A 68 -15.81 20.16 -13.39
CA GLU A 68 -16.12 20.76 -14.69
C GLU A 68 -16.66 22.20 -14.57
N SER A 69 -17.07 22.64 -13.38
CA SER A 69 -17.57 24.00 -13.14
C SER A 69 -16.51 25.08 -13.36
N LEU A 70 -15.21 24.74 -13.28
CA LEU A 70 -14.09 25.68 -13.48
C LEU A 70 -13.72 25.88 -14.96
N VAL A 71 -14.23 25.05 -15.87
CA VAL A 71 -13.89 25.10 -17.29
C VAL A 71 -15.04 25.74 -18.07
N PRO A 72 -14.78 26.79 -18.88
CA PRO A 72 -15.80 27.36 -19.77
C PRO A 72 -16.29 26.30 -20.77
N ARG A 73 -17.61 26.15 -20.94
CA ARG A 73 -18.16 25.11 -21.83
C ARG A 73 -17.73 25.33 -23.29
N SER A 74 -17.20 24.28 -23.92
CA SER A 74 -17.24 24.15 -25.39
C SER A 74 -18.64 23.75 -25.83
N HIS A 75 -19.17 24.33 -26.91
CA HIS A 75 -20.55 24.18 -27.38
C HIS A 75 -21.07 22.75 -27.67
N ASN A 76 -20.26 21.69 -27.51
CA ASN A 76 -20.58 20.30 -27.91
C ASN A 76 -20.68 19.25 -26.78
N SER A 77 -20.75 19.61 -25.50
CA SER A 77 -20.95 18.61 -24.43
C SER A 77 -22.39 18.07 -24.41
N ILE A 78 -22.55 16.73 -24.40
CA ILE A 78 -23.82 15.99 -24.36
C ILE A 78 -24.80 16.60 -23.33
N ARG A 79 -26.02 16.89 -23.81
CA ARG A 79 -27.12 17.52 -23.06
C ARG A 79 -27.69 16.52 -22.05
N ASP A 80 -27.24 16.61 -20.80
CA ASP A 80 -27.71 15.78 -19.69
C ASP A 80 -29.00 16.38 -19.10
N ARG A 81 -30.09 15.61 -19.16
CA ARG A 81 -31.46 16.01 -18.76
C ARG A 81 -31.55 16.46 -17.29
N ASN A 82 -30.57 16.09 -16.47
CA ASN A 82 -30.55 16.30 -15.01
C ASN A 82 -29.70 17.49 -14.54
N LYS A 83 -29.29 18.41 -15.43
CA LYS A 83 -28.36 19.51 -15.11
C LYS A 83 -28.81 20.82 -15.73
N CYS A 84 -29.60 21.63 -15.01
CA CYS A 84 -29.86 23.03 -15.39
C CYS A 84 -28.59 23.87 -15.12
N PRO A 85 -27.87 24.35 -16.15
CA PRO A 85 -26.63 25.08 -15.95
C PRO A 85 -26.92 26.54 -15.62
N ILE A 86 -26.32 27.04 -14.55
CA ILE A 86 -26.41 28.45 -14.14
C ILE A 86 -25.01 29.04 -14.20
N ALA A 87 -24.90 30.26 -14.73
CA ALA A 87 -23.67 31.02 -14.75
C ALA A 87 -23.39 31.65 -13.37
N GLY A 88 -22.14 31.64 -12.95
CA GLY A 88 -21.72 32.28 -11.71
C GLY A 88 -20.25 32.68 -11.73
N THR A 89 -19.83 33.26 -10.61
CA THR A 89 -18.50 33.84 -10.46
C THR A 89 -17.82 33.30 -9.20
N LEU A 90 -16.57 32.86 -9.32
CA LEU A 90 -15.73 32.44 -8.21
C LEU A 90 -14.65 33.49 -7.94
N MET A 91 -14.62 34.02 -6.73
CA MET A 91 -13.59 34.94 -6.26
C MET A 91 -12.71 34.24 -5.23
N ASN A 92 -11.50 33.86 -5.63
CA ASN A 92 -10.53 33.23 -4.74
C ASN A 92 -9.51 34.26 -4.26
N THR A 93 -9.45 34.48 -2.96
CA THR A 93 -8.50 35.41 -2.35
C THR A 93 -7.16 34.74 -2.06
N ASN A 94 -6.09 35.53 -1.98
CA ASN A 94 -4.74 35.00 -1.75
C ASN A 94 -4.42 34.67 -0.28
N ASN A 95 -5.17 35.24 0.67
CA ASN A 95 -4.96 35.02 2.10
C ASN A 95 -6.26 35.08 2.91
N MET A 96 -6.27 34.43 4.06
CA MET A 96 -7.43 34.38 4.97
C MET A 96 -7.94 35.76 5.39
N ARG A 97 -7.04 36.74 5.57
CA ARG A 97 -7.43 38.10 5.94
C ARG A 97 -8.23 38.77 4.81
N GLY A 98 -7.81 38.59 3.57
CA GLY A 98 -8.54 39.06 2.39
C GLY A 98 -9.92 38.41 2.26
N PHE A 99 -10.02 37.11 2.52
CA PHE A 99 -11.29 36.39 2.56
C PHE A 99 -12.26 36.91 3.64
N GLN A 100 -11.75 37.23 4.83
CA GLN A 100 -12.54 37.73 5.96
C GLN A 100 -12.96 39.20 5.77
N ASN A 101 -12.10 40.02 5.17
CA ASN A 101 -12.33 41.46 4.98
C ASN A 101 -13.07 41.81 3.68
N LEU A 102 -13.46 40.80 2.90
CA LEU A 102 -14.10 41.01 1.61
C LEU A 102 -15.48 41.66 1.78
N ASP A 103 -15.79 42.69 0.99
CA ASP A 103 -17.08 43.38 1.06
C ASP A 103 -18.19 42.54 0.39
N ARG A 104 -18.77 41.66 1.20
CA ARG A 104 -19.81 40.70 0.79
C ARG A 104 -21.11 41.38 0.35
N GLU A 105 -21.41 42.56 0.88
CA GLU A 105 -22.61 43.31 0.51
C GLU A 105 -22.44 43.97 -0.85
N GLN A 106 -21.28 44.58 -1.09
CA GLN A 106 -20.95 45.15 -2.39
C GLN A 106 -20.93 44.09 -3.50
N LEU A 107 -20.37 42.90 -3.24
CA LEU A 107 -20.39 41.80 -4.20
C LEU A 107 -21.81 41.39 -4.59
N LEU A 108 -22.69 41.25 -3.60
CA LEU A 108 -24.06 40.81 -3.83
C LEU A 108 -24.86 41.88 -4.60
N LYS A 109 -24.65 43.16 -4.25
CA LYS A 109 -25.22 44.31 -4.97
C LYS A 109 -24.75 44.37 -6.43
N ALA A 110 -23.48 44.07 -6.68
CA ALA A 110 -22.94 44.04 -8.05
C ALA A 110 -23.60 42.94 -8.91
N GLU A 111 -23.85 41.75 -8.35
CA GLU A 111 -24.54 40.69 -9.09
C GLU A 111 -26.03 40.97 -9.29
N VAL A 112 -26.73 41.51 -8.27
CA VAL A 112 -28.14 41.91 -8.40
C VAL A 112 -28.32 43.03 -9.43
N LYS A 113 -27.38 43.98 -9.53
CA LYS A 113 -27.39 45.01 -10.57
C LYS A 113 -27.39 44.40 -11.97
N LYS A 114 -26.56 43.38 -12.22
CA LYS A 114 -26.54 42.67 -13.52
C LYS A 114 -27.90 42.03 -13.83
N ILE A 115 -28.55 41.41 -12.83
CA ILE A 115 -29.89 40.83 -13.02
C ILE A 115 -30.91 41.93 -13.39
N LEU A 116 -30.85 43.09 -12.73
CA LEU A 116 -31.71 44.22 -13.07
C LEU A 116 -31.46 44.73 -14.49
N ASP A 117 -30.19 44.89 -14.90
CA ASP A 117 -29.81 45.32 -16.24
C ASP A 117 -30.32 44.34 -17.32
N ASP A 118 -30.26 43.03 -17.07
CA ASP A 118 -30.81 41.99 -17.96
C ASP A 118 -32.35 42.08 -18.06
N ILE A 119 -33.04 42.36 -16.94
CA ILE A 119 -34.49 42.58 -16.92
C ILE A 119 -34.86 43.82 -17.75
N MET A 120 -34.08 44.89 -17.64
CA MET A 120 -34.34 46.18 -18.29
C MET A 120 -34.05 46.16 -19.78
N SER A 121 -32.97 45.47 -20.19
CA SER A 121 -32.60 45.27 -21.59
C SER A 121 -33.58 44.38 -22.36
N GLY A 122 -34.27 43.47 -21.65
CA GLY A 122 -35.23 42.54 -22.23
C GLY A 122 -34.62 41.21 -22.69
N GLU A 123 -33.31 41.01 -22.50
CA GLU A 123 -32.61 39.76 -22.81
C GLU A 123 -33.21 38.54 -22.07
N VAL A 124 -33.79 38.77 -20.89
CA VAL A 124 -34.51 37.75 -20.09
C VAL A 124 -35.70 37.13 -20.84
N GLU A 125 -36.30 37.85 -21.81
CA GLU A 125 -37.41 37.30 -22.61
C GLU A 125 -36.94 36.17 -23.54
N GLU A 126 -35.69 36.25 -24.01
CA GLU A 126 -35.05 35.23 -24.86
C GLU A 126 -34.29 34.18 -24.04
N ASP A 127 -33.56 34.58 -22.98
CA ASP A 127 -32.90 33.68 -22.05
C ASP A 127 -33.33 33.93 -20.59
N PRO A 128 -34.37 33.21 -20.12
CA PRO A 128 -34.85 33.34 -18.75
C PRO A 128 -33.84 32.90 -17.69
N ALA A 129 -32.77 32.17 -18.04
CA ALA A 129 -31.76 31.71 -17.09
C ALA A 129 -30.93 32.87 -16.51
N LEU A 130 -30.89 34.03 -17.17
CA LEU A 130 -30.21 35.24 -16.70
C LEU A 130 -30.76 35.78 -15.37
N LEU A 131 -31.99 35.41 -15.01
CA LEU A 131 -32.59 35.70 -13.70
C LEU A 131 -31.94 34.93 -12.54
N LEU A 132 -31.17 33.88 -12.84
CA LEU A 132 -30.46 33.07 -11.86
C LEU A 132 -28.97 33.27 -12.05
N ARG A 133 -28.31 33.71 -10.98
CA ARG A 133 -26.85 33.84 -10.89
C ARG A 133 -26.40 33.29 -9.56
N PHE A 134 -25.11 33.03 -9.41
CA PHE A 134 -24.53 32.70 -8.12
C PHE A 134 -23.09 33.21 -8.01
N VAL A 135 -22.65 33.45 -6.78
CA VAL A 135 -21.28 33.86 -6.48
C VAL A 135 -20.68 32.95 -5.41
N VAL A 136 -19.42 32.61 -5.56
CA VAL A 136 -18.64 31.84 -4.59
C VAL A 136 -17.42 32.65 -4.21
N ILE A 137 -17.21 32.87 -2.92
CA ILE A 137 -15.96 33.42 -2.40
C ILE A 137 -15.17 32.28 -1.77
N SER A 138 -13.86 32.24 -1.98
CA SER A 138 -13.01 31.21 -1.42
C SER A 138 -11.61 31.69 -1.01
N PHE A 139 -10.97 30.87 -0.18
CA PHE A 139 -9.56 30.93 0.14
C PHE A 139 -9.00 29.51 0.22
N ALA A 140 -8.08 29.19 -0.69
CA ALA A 140 -7.32 27.94 -0.65
C ALA A 140 -6.02 28.11 0.15
N ASP A 141 -5.93 27.44 1.30
CA ASP A 141 -4.71 27.27 2.08
C ASP A 141 -3.91 26.09 1.52
N LEU A 142 -2.99 26.42 0.63
CA LEU A 142 -2.15 25.47 -0.10
C LEU A 142 -1.21 24.68 0.84
N LYS A 143 -0.87 25.23 2.00
CA LYS A 143 0.07 24.63 2.95
C LYS A 143 -0.62 23.59 3.82
N ASN A 144 -1.79 23.94 4.35
CA ASN A 144 -2.53 23.06 5.25
C ASN A 144 -3.53 22.17 4.52
N TRP A 145 -3.58 22.22 3.18
CA TRP A 145 -4.51 21.46 2.35
C TRP A 145 -5.98 21.73 2.73
N LYS A 146 -6.32 22.98 3.00
CA LYS A 146 -7.69 23.38 3.39
C LYS A 146 -8.25 24.40 2.44
N VAL A 147 -9.55 24.30 2.17
CA VAL A 147 -10.27 25.33 1.40
C VAL A 147 -11.45 25.83 2.19
N TYR A 148 -11.53 27.15 2.29
CA TYR A 148 -12.63 27.87 2.93
C TYR A 148 -13.49 28.51 1.86
N TYR A 149 -14.80 28.36 1.91
CA TYR A 149 -15.69 29.00 0.94
C TYR A 149 -17.06 29.38 1.51
N ASN A 150 -17.70 30.33 0.83
CA ASN A 150 -19.09 30.70 1.03
C ASN A 150 -19.76 30.90 -0.35
N ALA A 151 -21.03 30.51 -0.47
CA ALA A 151 -21.81 30.67 -1.69
C ALA A 151 -23.00 31.63 -1.46
N ALA A 152 -23.37 32.37 -2.50
CA ALA A 152 -24.53 33.25 -2.51
C ALA A 152 -25.34 33.10 -3.80
N PHE A 153 -26.66 33.25 -3.67
CA PHE A 153 -27.65 33.22 -4.74
C PHE A 153 -28.41 34.56 -4.80
N PRO A 154 -27.88 35.56 -5.53
CA PRO A 154 -28.36 36.93 -5.48
C PRO A 154 -29.85 37.05 -5.85
N SER A 155 -30.62 37.69 -4.98
CA SER A 155 -32.05 37.94 -5.19
C SER A 155 -32.41 39.39 -4.89
N LEU A 156 -33.25 39.99 -5.75
CA LEU A 156 -33.61 41.41 -5.70
C LEU A 156 -34.56 41.71 -4.53
N VAL A 157 -34.26 42.72 -3.72
CA VAL A 157 -35.16 43.22 -2.67
C VAL A 157 -35.57 44.66 -2.99
N PHE A 158 -36.89 44.86 -3.10
CA PHE A 158 -37.49 46.18 -3.28
C PHE A 158 -38.22 46.61 -2.01
N ASN A 159 -38.43 47.92 -1.85
CA ASN A 159 -39.17 48.49 -0.71
C ASN A 159 -40.65 48.06 -0.67
N SER A 160 -41.20 47.64 -1.81
CA SER A 160 -42.55 47.10 -1.96
C SER A 160 -42.59 45.62 -1.56
N LYS A 161 -43.27 45.30 -0.45
CA LYS A 161 -43.40 43.91 0.02
C LYS A 161 -44.29 43.06 -0.89
N ILE A 162 -43.84 41.85 -1.21
CA ILE A 162 -44.63 40.86 -1.96
C ILE A 162 -45.63 40.20 -1.01
N THR A 163 -46.92 40.32 -1.34
CA THR A 163 -48.01 39.77 -0.52
C THR A 163 -48.54 38.47 -1.13
N LEU A 164 -48.41 37.38 -0.40
CA LEU A 164 -48.97 36.07 -0.73
C LEU A 164 -50.45 36.02 -0.36
N LEU A 165 -51.31 35.82 -1.36
CA LEU A 165 -52.77 35.76 -1.22
C LEU A 165 -53.26 34.32 -1.03
N SER A 166 -52.67 33.36 -1.73
CA SER A 166 -53.00 31.94 -1.56
C SER A 166 -51.80 31.05 -1.92
N LEU A 167 -51.71 29.87 -1.29
CA LEU A 167 -50.71 28.85 -1.61
C LEU A 167 -51.26 27.48 -1.26
N GLN A 168 -51.36 26.58 -2.25
CA GLN A 168 -51.86 25.21 -2.08
C GLN A 168 -51.04 24.23 -2.92
N PRO A 169 -50.99 22.94 -2.55
CA PRO A 169 -50.45 21.90 -3.41
C PRO A 169 -51.13 21.87 -4.79
N ALA A 170 -50.35 21.70 -5.86
CA ALA A 170 -50.84 21.72 -7.23
C ALA A 170 -51.92 20.64 -7.46
N SER A 171 -51.77 19.47 -6.84
CA SER A 171 -52.76 18.37 -6.87
C SER A 171 -54.14 18.73 -6.32
N LYS A 172 -54.28 19.80 -5.53
CA LYS A 172 -55.57 20.28 -5.00
C LYS A 172 -56.20 21.39 -5.83
N VAL A 173 -55.42 22.08 -6.66
CA VAL A 173 -55.86 23.23 -7.46
C VAL A 173 -56.19 22.83 -8.89
N LEU A 174 -55.47 21.82 -9.41
CA LEU A 174 -55.68 21.27 -10.75
C LEU A 174 -56.76 20.18 -10.73
N THR A 175 -57.56 20.08 -11.81
CA THR A 175 -58.53 18.99 -12.00
C THR A 175 -57.80 17.66 -12.27
N LYS A 176 -58.49 16.52 -12.14
CA LYS A 176 -57.88 15.20 -12.44
C LYS A 176 -57.38 15.10 -13.88
N GLU A 177 -58.13 15.66 -14.83
CA GLU A 177 -57.77 15.71 -16.25
C GLU A 177 -56.54 16.60 -16.49
N GLU A 178 -56.47 17.78 -15.84
CA GLU A 178 -55.30 18.66 -15.87
C GLU A 178 -54.07 17.95 -15.27
N VAL A 179 -54.22 17.26 -14.13
CA VAL A 179 -53.14 16.51 -13.44
C VAL A 179 -52.58 15.39 -14.31
N ASP A 180 -53.43 14.62 -15.00
CA ASP A 180 -53.00 13.55 -15.90
C ASP A 180 -52.23 14.12 -17.11
N LEU A 181 -52.64 15.30 -17.61
CA LEU A 181 -51.93 16.03 -18.68
C LEU A 181 -50.51 16.49 -18.28
N PHE A 182 -50.34 16.93 -17.03
CA PHE A 182 -49.03 17.29 -16.45
C PHE A 182 -48.18 16.07 -16.10
N SER A 183 -48.81 14.93 -15.81
CA SER A 183 -48.13 13.71 -15.36
C SER A 183 -47.65 12.82 -16.50
N ILE A 184 -48.34 12.80 -17.65
CA ILE A 184 -48.18 11.71 -18.63
C ILE A 184 -47.36 12.07 -19.88
N ASN A 185 -47.35 13.29 -20.46
CA ASN A 185 -46.55 13.54 -21.69
C ASN A 185 -46.09 14.99 -21.98
N SER A 186 -46.88 16.02 -21.65
CA SER A 186 -46.67 17.38 -22.21
C SER A 186 -45.46 18.13 -21.64
N LEU A 187 -45.27 18.09 -20.31
CA LEU A 187 -44.21 18.83 -19.63
C LEU A 187 -42.85 18.13 -19.78
N LEU A 188 -42.83 16.80 -19.76
CA LEU A 188 -41.64 15.97 -19.96
C LEU A 188 -41.10 16.04 -21.38
N GLN A 189 -41.97 16.08 -22.41
CA GLN A 189 -41.57 16.32 -23.80
C GLN A 189 -40.99 17.73 -24.00
N TRP A 190 -41.57 18.74 -23.36
CA TRP A 190 -41.08 20.12 -23.49
C TRP A 190 -39.71 20.31 -22.82
N ILE A 191 -39.48 19.65 -21.68
CA ILE A 191 -38.18 19.61 -20.99
C ILE A 191 -37.13 18.83 -21.81
N ASP A 192 -37.52 17.77 -22.54
CA ASP A 192 -36.63 17.02 -23.44
C ASP A 192 -36.19 17.85 -24.67
N ILE A 193 -37.09 18.67 -25.23
CA ILE A 193 -36.84 19.42 -26.47
C ILE A 193 -36.11 20.75 -26.20
N SER A 194 -36.39 21.42 -25.07
CA SER A 194 -36.03 22.84 -24.89
C SER A 194 -34.76 23.10 -24.09
N ALA A 195 -34.11 22.06 -23.53
CA ALA A 195 -33.03 22.18 -22.55
C ALA A 195 -33.45 23.01 -21.33
N VAL A 196 -33.83 22.33 -20.22
CA VAL A 196 -34.27 22.87 -18.91
C VAL A 196 -34.22 24.40 -18.78
N VAL A 197 -35.29 25.07 -19.23
CA VAL A 197 -35.44 26.52 -19.04
C VAL A 197 -36.03 26.75 -17.64
N PRO A 198 -35.39 27.56 -16.76
CA PRO A 198 -35.80 27.67 -15.36
C PRO A 198 -37.15 28.38 -15.14
N PHE A 199 -37.62 29.19 -16.10
CA PHE A 199 -38.88 29.91 -16.04
C PHE A 199 -39.70 29.69 -17.32
N PHE A 200 -41.01 29.55 -17.19
CA PHE A 200 -41.92 29.20 -18.28
C PHE A 200 -43.35 29.67 -18.03
N LEU A 201 -44.20 29.57 -19.07
CA LEU A 201 -45.63 29.88 -19.01
C LEU A 201 -46.43 28.60 -19.20
N VAL A 202 -47.53 28.46 -18.44
CA VAL A 202 -48.48 27.35 -18.57
C VAL A 202 -49.85 27.93 -18.86
N SER A 203 -50.40 27.60 -20.02
CA SER A 203 -51.73 28.04 -20.46
C SER A 203 -52.69 26.85 -20.45
N ILE A 204 -53.89 27.04 -19.88
CA ILE A 204 -54.97 26.04 -19.84
C ILE A 204 -56.19 26.65 -20.53
N THR A 205 -56.65 26.02 -21.62
CA THR A 205 -57.81 26.44 -22.42
C THR A 205 -59.10 25.82 -21.90
N SER A 206 -60.24 26.35 -22.37
CA SER A 206 -61.60 25.97 -21.93
C SER A 206 -62.00 24.51 -22.22
N ASP A 207 -61.21 23.80 -23.03
CA ASP A 207 -61.35 22.38 -23.37
C ASP A 207 -60.48 21.46 -22.49
N SER A 208 -59.94 21.98 -21.39
CA SER A 208 -59.01 21.30 -20.48
C SER A 208 -57.68 20.88 -21.11
N SER A 209 -57.28 21.44 -22.26
CA SER A 209 -55.94 21.23 -22.81
C SER A 209 -54.91 22.22 -22.21
N ALA A 210 -53.74 21.71 -21.83
CA ALA A 210 -52.66 22.50 -21.21
C ALA A 210 -51.44 22.55 -22.12
N SER A 211 -50.87 23.74 -22.35
CA SER A 211 -49.65 23.93 -23.13
C SER A 211 -48.59 24.75 -22.38
N VAL A 212 -47.35 24.26 -22.40
CA VAL A 212 -46.17 24.94 -21.82
C VAL A 212 -45.49 25.75 -22.92
N ARG A 213 -45.17 27.01 -22.63
CA ARG A 213 -44.60 27.97 -23.59
C ARG A 213 -43.44 28.74 -22.97
N GLN A 214 -42.57 29.30 -23.82
CA GLN A 214 -41.45 30.13 -23.39
C GLN A 214 -41.90 31.56 -23.08
N LEU A 215 -41.08 32.33 -22.36
CA LEU A 215 -41.43 33.70 -21.98
C LEU A 215 -41.60 34.62 -23.20
N ARG A 216 -40.81 34.44 -24.27
CA ARG A 216 -40.97 35.16 -25.55
C ARG A 216 -42.34 35.01 -26.21
N ASP A 217 -43.04 33.91 -25.95
CA ASP A 217 -44.37 33.63 -26.50
C ASP A 217 -45.50 34.37 -25.75
N TRP A 218 -45.15 35.20 -24.75
CA TRP A 218 -46.10 35.96 -23.92
C TRP A 218 -47.21 36.65 -24.72
N LYS A 219 -46.85 37.32 -25.83
CA LYS A 219 -47.81 38.03 -26.69
C LYS A 219 -48.84 37.10 -27.34
N ALA A 220 -48.45 35.85 -27.64
CA ALA A 220 -49.35 34.83 -28.19
C ALA A 220 -50.25 34.18 -27.13
N CYS A 221 -50.02 34.47 -25.84
CA CYS A 221 -50.76 33.95 -24.69
C CYS A 221 -51.84 34.91 -24.16
N GLN A 222 -52.13 36.01 -24.86
CA GLN A 222 -53.15 37.01 -24.45
C GLN A 222 -54.59 36.72 -24.96
N GLY A 223 -54.85 35.53 -25.52
CA GLY A 223 -56.19 35.08 -25.98
C GLY A 223 -57.13 34.55 -24.87
N ASN A 224 -58.30 34.00 -25.26
CA ASN A 224 -59.31 33.42 -24.35
C ASN A 224 -58.80 32.13 -23.67
N TYR A 225 -58.02 32.26 -22.60
CA TYR A 225 -57.59 31.15 -21.74
C TYR A 225 -58.41 31.08 -20.45
N GLN A 226 -58.64 29.88 -19.93
CA GLN A 226 -59.36 29.67 -18.68
C GLN A 226 -58.46 29.88 -17.45
N LYS A 227 -57.18 29.49 -17.53
CA LYS A 227 -56.14 29.76 -16.51
C LYS A 227 -54.77 29.99 -17.17
N LEU A 228 -54.00 30.95 -16.65
CA LEU A 228 -52.62 31.23 -17.06
C LEU A 228 -51.72 31.22 -15.83
N LEU A 229 -50.75 30.31 -15.78
CA LEU A 229 -49.84 30.14 -14.65
C LEU A 229 -48.41 30.49 -15.06
N PHE A 230 -47.73 31.24 -14.20
CA PHE A 230 -46.33 31.60 -14.37
C PHE A 230 -45.47 30.57 -13.64
N GLY A 231 -44.91 29.65 -14.42
CA GLY A 231 -44.15 28.50 -13.93
C GLY A 231 -42.68 28.80 -13.73
N PHE A 232 -42.09 28.22 -12.68
CA PHE A 232 -40.64 28.15 -12.53
C PHE A 232 -40.24 26.82 -11.90
N TYR A 233 -39.02 26.39 -12.21
CA TYR A 233 -38.45 25.18 -11.64
C TYR A 233 -38.03 25.46 -10.19
N ASP A 234 -38.72 24.84 -9.23
CA ASP A 234 -38.54 25.08 -7.80
C ASP A 234 -37.74 23.95 -7.14
N HIS A 235 -36.72 24.36 -6.40
CA HIS A 235 -35.76 23.50 -5.71
C HIS A 235 -36.10 23.25 -4.24
N GLY A 236 -37.12 23.94 -3.72
CA GLY A 236 -37.57 23.78 -2.33
C GLY A 236 -38.18 22.41 -2.03
N CYS A 237 -38.25 22.06 -0.75
CA CYS A 237 -38.90 20.84 -0.26
C CYS A 237 -40.07 21.11 0.68
N ARG A 238 -40.26 22.37 1.08
CA ARG A 238 -41.30 22.72 2.05
C ARG A 238 -42.62 22.99 1.37
N SER A 239 -43.70 22.47 1.94
CA SER A 239 -45.06 22.65 1.40
C SER A 239 -45.68 24.02 1.74
N ASP A 240 -45.05 24.81 2.61
CA ASP A 240 -45.56 26.09 3.10
C ASP A 240 -44.93 27.33 2.43
N ARG A 241 -43.91 27.14 1.59
CA ARG A 241 -43.16 28.23 0.93
C ARG A 241 -42.52 27.79 -0.40
N PRO A 242 -42.45 28.67 -1.41
CA PRO A 242 -41.69 28.45 -2.65
C PRO A 242 -40.19 28.71 -2.47
N GLY A 243 -39.37 28.27 -3.42
CA GLY A 243 -37.94 28.61 -3.46
C GLY A 243 -37.66 30.06 -3.87
N MET A 244 -36.46 30.53 -3.52
CA MET A 244 -35.99 31.93 -3.68
C MET A 244 -36.09 32.49 -5.12
N ALA A 245 -35.99 31.63 -6.15
CA ALA A 245 -36.04 32.03 -7.56
C ALA A 245 -37.29 32.84 -7.95
N ILE A 246 -38.40 32.67 -7.22
CA ILE A 246 -39.65 33.40 -7.45
C ILE A 246 -39.48 34.92 -7.28
N ILE A 247 -38.56 35.37 -6.43
CA ILE A 247 -38.35 36.81 -6.17
C ILE A 247 -37.88 37.50 -7.44
N ASN A 248 -36.87 36.93 -8.11
CA ASN A 248 -36.31 37.49 -9.35
C ASN A 248 -37.34 37.40 -10.49
N TYR A 249 -38.17 36.36 -10.50
CA TYR A 249 -39.24 36.24 -11.50
C TYR A 249 -40.33 37.30 -11.31
N ILE A 250 -40.80 37.51 -10.07
CA ILE A 250 -41.78 38.57 -9.77
C ILE A 250 -41.22 39.95 -10.11
N ALA A 251 -39.93 40.20 -9.85
CA ALA A 251 -39.25 41.43 -10.22
C ALA A 251 -39.34 41.69 -11.73
N PHE A 252 -39.03 40.68 -12.54
CA PHE A 252 -39.17 40.74 -14.00
C PHE A 252 -40.62 41.03 -14.43
N LEU A 253 -41.60 40.30 -13.90
CA LEU A 253 -43.02 40.47 -14.23
C LEU A 253 -43.54 41.87 -13.89
N SER A 254 -43.10 42.42 -12.74
CA SER A 254 -43.48 43.75 -12.28
C SER A 254 -42.86 44.86 -13.12
N ILE A 255 -41.55 44.80 -13.33
CA ILE A 255 -40.79 45.88 -13.97
C ILE A 255 -41.06 45.90 -15.47
N ARG A 256 -40.98 44.74 -16.13
CA ARG A 256 -41.01 44.64 -17.59
C ARG A 256 -42.43 44.50 -18.13
N TRP A 257 -43.23 43.60 -17.57
CA TRP A 257 -44.58 43.31 -18.06
C TRP A 257 -45.70 44.08 -17.33
N LYS A 258 -45.35 44.90 -16.32
CA LYS A 258 -46.29 45.74 -15.56
C LYS A 258 -47.46 44.96 -14.97
N ILE A 259 -47.20 43.72 -14.57
CA ILE A 259 -48.16 42.86 -13.88
C ILE A 259 -48.09 43.19 -12.39
N GLU A 260 -49.23 43.34 -11.72
CA GLU A 260 -49.29 43.62 -10.27
C GLU A 260 -49.80 42.43 -9.45
N LYS A 261 -50.39 41.44 -10.14
CA LYS A 261 -50.96 40.24 -9.54
C LYS A 261 -50.71 39.03 -10.42
N VAL A 262 -50.15 37.96 -9.85
CA VAL A 262 -49.74 36.77 -10.59
C VAL A 262 -50.23 35.49 -9.92
N GLN A 263 -50.67 34.53 -10.73
CA GLN A 263 -50.83 33.14 -10.30
C GLN A 263 -49.58 32.36 -10.73
N PHE A 264 -48.79 31.88 -9.77
CA PHE A 264 -47.52 31.22 -10.03
C PHE A 264 -47.59 29.71 -9.78
N PHE A 265 -46.77 28.96 -10.52
CA PHE A 265 -46.63 27.51 -10.40
C PHE A 265 -45.19 27.13 -10.06
N CYS A 266 -44.99 26.62 -8.84
CA CYS A 266 -43.72 26.08 -8.36
C CYS A 266 -43.63 24.62 -8.77
N TYR A 267 -42.95 24.36 -9.87
CA TYR A 267 -42.81 23.01 -10.39
C TYR A 267 -41.68 22.28 -9.67
N ARG A 268 -41.99 21.14 -9.06
CA ARG A 268 -41.00 20.33 -8.34
C ARG A 268 -40.99 18.89 -8.80
N GLU A 269 -39.81 18.29 -8.83
CA GLU A 269 -39.61 16.91 -9.26
C GLU A 269 -39.06 16.01 -8.15
N VAL A 270 -39.23 14.69 -8.32
CA VAL A 270 -38.55 13.63 -7.55
C VAL A 270 -38.11 12.54 -8.52
N ARG A 271 -36.82 12.19 -8.53
CA ARG A 271 -36.20 11.20 -9.44
C ARG A 271 -36.50 11.46 -10.93
N GLY A 272 -36.48 12.74 -11.33
CA GLY A 272 -36.73 13.16 -12.72
C GLY A 272 -38.20 13.02 -13.17
N ARG A 273 -39.14 12.95 -12.22
CA ARG A 273 -40.58 12.92 -12.49
C ARG A 273 -41.29 14.06 -11.74
N PRO A 274 -42.34 14.65 -12.35
CA PRO A 274 -43.20 15.63 -11.68
C PRO A 274 -43.71 15.12 -10.32
N ASP A 275 -43.59 15.91 -9.26
CA ASP A 275 -44.23 15.65 -7.97
C ASP A 275 -45.27 16.75 -7.70
N LEU A 276 -46.49 16.53 -8.21
CA LEU A 276 -47.60 17.49 -8.10
C LEU A 276 -48.18 17.58 -6.68
N GLU A 277 -47.89 16.61 -5.80
CA GLU A 277 -48.27 16.69 -4.38
C GLU A 277 -47.38 17.68 -3.62
N GLN A 278 -46.12 17.82 -4.04
CA GLN A 278 -45.17 18.77 -3.46
C GLN A 278 -45.02 20.08 -4.25
N SER A 279 -45.39 20.08 -5.53
CA SER A 279 -45.48 21.29 -6.35
C SER A 279 -46.56 22.22 -5.81
N LEU A 280 -46.36 23.53 -5.93
CA LEU A 280 -47.24 24.53 -5.31
C LEU A 280 -47.86 25.43 -6.38
N ILE A 281 -49.14 25.74 -6.24
CA ILE A 281 -49.78 26.83 -6.98
C ILE A 281 -50.19 27.89 -5.97
N GLY A 282 -49.77 29.12 -6.23
CA GLY A 282 -50.08 30.26 -5.38
C GLY A 282 -50.45 31.49 -6.16
N GLU A 283 -50.98 32.48 -5.44
CA GLU A 283 -51.32 33.78 -5.98
C GLU A 283 -50.61 34.85 -5.15
N ALA A 284 -49.87 35.73 -5.82
CA ALA A 284 -49.15 36.83 -5.18
C ALA A 284 -49.56 38.17 -5.80
N SER A 285 -49.65 39.18 -4.95
CA SER A 285 -49.83 40.58 -5.34
C SER A 285 -48.61 41.38 -4.90
N PHE A 286 -48.13 42.25 -5.79
CA PHE A 286 -46.94 43.03 -5.59
C PHE A 286 -47.14 44.41 -6.25
N PRO A 287 -47.03 45.50 -5.47
CA PRO A 287 -47.09 46.84 -6.06
C PRO A 287 -45.85 47.08 -6.94
N PRO A 288 -45.97 47.91 -7.99
CA PRO A 288 -44.81 48.25 -8.80
C PRO A 288 -43.71 48.84 -7.90
N PRO A 289 -42.44 48.42 -8.06
CA PRO A 289 -41.33 49.00 -7.32
C PRO A 289 -41.23 50.51 -7.62
N TYR A 290 -40.72 51.29 -6.67
CA TYR A 290 -40.55 52.74 -6.81
C TYR A 290 -39.06 53.08 -6.97
N GLY A 291 -38.70 53.90 -7.96
CA GLY A 291 -37.32 54.36 -8.20
C GLY A 291 -36.40 53.40 -8.97
N TRP A 292 -36.93 52.34 -9.57
CA TRP A 292 -36.18 51.39 -10.43
C TRP A 292 -35.83 51.96 -11.81
N ASP A 293 -36.45 53.08 -12.18
CA ASP A 293 -36.29 53.79 -13.45
C ASP A 293 -35.11 54.78 -13.45
N ASP A 294 -34.46 54.97 -12.29
CA ASP A 294 -33.21 55.72 -12.17
C ASP A 294 -32.02 54.83 -12.61
N PRO A 295 -31.21 55.24 -13.61
CA PRO A 295 -30.04 54.50 -14.08
C PRO A 295 -29.00 54.17 -12.99
N ASP A 296 -28.95 54.98 -11.93
CA ASP A 296 -28.02 54.79 -10.80
C ASP A 296 -28.61 53.95 -9.67
N TYR A 297 -29.86 53.49 -9.79
CA TYR A 297 -30.52 52.67 -8.78
C TYR A 297 -29.88 51.29 -8.65
N VAL A 298 -29.54 50.92 -7.42
CA VAL A 298 -29.08 49.57 -7.06
C VAL A 298 -30.02 49.04 -5.98
N PRO A 299 -30.84 48.01 -6.29
CA PRO A 299 -31.72 47.43 -5.29
C PRO A 299 -30.92 46.74 -4.20
N ASP A 300 -31.52 46.62 -3.02
CA ASP A 300 -30.94 45.82 -1.96
C ASP A 300 -30.97 44.33 -2.36
N ALA A 301 -30.09 43.54 -1.74
CA ALA A 301 -29.81 42.19 -2.16
C ALA A 301 -29.77 41.23 -0.97
N ILE A 302 -30.35 40.03 -1.16
CA ILE A 302 -30.24 38.88 -0.26
C ILE A 302 -29.73 37.66 -1.02
N GLY A 303 -29.30 36.61 -0.31
CA GLY A 303 -28.94 35.34 -0.96
C GLY A 303 -27.72 34.61 -0.42
N TRP A 304 -27.00 35.14 0.58
CA TRP A 304 -25.91 34.40 1.22
C TRP A 304 -26.42 33.16 1.95
N GLU A 305 -25.82 32.02 1.67
CA GLU A 305 -26.23 30.74 2.28
C GLU A 305 -26.00 30.76 3.81
N GLY A 306 -27.03 30.39 4.58
CA GLY A 306 -26.94 30.29 6.03
C GLY A 306 -27.09 31.63 6.76
N VAL A 307 -27.55 32.69 6.07
CA VAL A 307 -27.90 33.98 6.66
C VAL A 307 -29.42 34.14 6.68
N GLU A 308 -30.02 34.07 7.88
CA GLU A 308 -31.47 34.27 8.03
C GLU A 308 -31.85 35.72 7.67
N PRO A 309 -32.98 35.93 6.95
CA PRO A 309 -33.48 37.27 6.63
C PRO A 309 -33.66 38.12 7.91
N GLY A 310 -32.93 39.24 8.00
CA GLY A 310 -33.03 40.20 9.11
C GLY A 310 -32.00 40.04 10.24
N LYS A 311 -31.16 39.00 10.23
CA LYS A 311 -29.94 38.94 11.06
C LYS A 311 -28.75 39.43 10.24
N GLY A 312 -28.01 40.42 10.76
CA GLY A 312 -26.90 41.04 10.02
C GLY A 312 -25.83 40.04 9.58
N THR A 313 -25.14 40.36 8.49
CA THR A 313 -24.12 39.55 7.78
C THR A 313 -22.85 39.20 8.59
N LYS A 314 -22.75 39.65 9.85
CA LYS A 314 -21.51 39.65 10.66
C LYS A 314 -21.10 38.29 11.27
N GLU A 315 -21.94 37.25 11.23
CA GLU A 315 -21.63 35.94 11.84
C GLU A 315 -21.59 34.76 10.83
N MET A 316 -21.34 35.03 9.55
CA MET A 316 -21.34 33.98 8.52
C MET A 316 -20.08 33.10 8.60
N LYS A 317 -20.21 31.86 9.11
CA LYS A 317 -19.10 30.90 9.18
C LYS A 317 -18.76 30.35 7.78
N PRO A 318 -17.47 30.29 7.40
CA PRO A 318 -17.06 29.65 6.15
C PRO A 318 -17.26 28.13 6.24
N LYS A 319 -17.59 27.52 5.11
CA LYS A 319 -17.50 26.07 4.95
C LYS A 319 -16.03 25.69 4.78
N GLU A 320 -15.57 24.69 5.52
CA GLU A 320 -14.21 24.16 5.47
C GLU A 320 -14.21 22.81 4.75
N ILE A 321 -13.28 22.65 3.79
CA ILE A 321 -13.01 21.40 3.09
C ILE A 321 -11.57 21.00 3.38
N ASP A 322 -11.39 19.81 3.92
CA ASP A 322 -10.08 19.21 4.14
C ASP A 322 -9.67 18.37 2.91
N LEU A 323 -8.54 18.73 2.30
CA LEU A 323 -7.95 18.08 1.14
C LEU A 323 -6.69 17.29 1.52
N GLN A 324 -6.38 17.05 2.79
CA GLN A 324 -5.19 16.29 3.20
C GLN A 324 -5.14 14.89 2.56
N SER A 325 -6.29 14.25 2.34
CA SER A 325 -6.38 12.97 1.61
C SER A 325 -5.97 13.07 0.13
N SER A 326 -5.91 14.27 -0.42
CA SER A 326 -5.42 14.56 -1.77
C SER A 326 -3.94 14.92 -1.81
N ASN A 327 -3.26 14.98 -0.66
CA ASN A 327 -1.82 15.23 -0.58
C ASN A 327 -1.03 14.06 -1.18
N PRO A 328 -0.23 14.27 -2.24
CA PRO A 328 0.54 13.20 -2.87
C PRO A 328 1.44 12.43 -1.89
N ALA A 329 2.05 13.12 -0.91
CA ALA A 329 2.92 12.49 0.07
C ALA A 329 2.14 11.52 0.99
N ILE A 330 0.96 11.94 1.45
CA ILE A 330 0.08 11.12 2.30
C ILE A 330 -0.45 9.94 1.49
N GLN A 331 -0.92 10.19 0.25
CA GLN A 331 -1.40 9.13 -0.63
C GLN A 331 -0.32 8.11 -0.96
N ASP A 332 0.92 8.56 -1.16
CA ASP A 332 2.02 7.68 -1.46
C ASP A 332 2.42 6.85 -0.23
N GLU A 333 2.43 7.45 0.97
CA GLU A 333 2.61 6.69 2.22
C GLU A 333 1.49 5.65 2.43
N GLU A 334 0.22 6.00 2.19
CA GLU A 334 -0.88 5.06 2.29
C GLU A 334 -0.74 3.89 1.31
N LYS A 335 -0.29 4.16 0.08
CA LYS A 335 -0.01 3.13 -0.92
C LYS A 335 1.18 2.26 -0.52
N GLN A 336 2.21 2.82 0.11
CA GLN A 336 3.35 2.08 0.64
C GLN A 336 2.97 1.16 1.81
N LEU A 337 1.99 1.57 2.63
CA LEU A 337 1.47 0.78 3.75
C LEU A 337 0.34 -0.18 3.36
N MET A 338 -0.12 -0.13 2.10
CA MET A 338 -1.26 -0.92 1.63
C MET A 338 -1.07 -2.42 1.88
N HIS A 339 0.14 -2.97 1.71
CA HIS A 339 0.38 -4.39 1.97
C HIS A 339 0.17 -4.77 3.44
N LEU A 340 0.56 -3.92 4.39
CA LEU A 340 0.34 -4.16 5.81
C LEU A 340 -1.15 -4.02 6.17
N LYS A 341 -1.86 -3.05 5.58
CA LYS A 341 -3.31 -2.92 5.73
C LYS A 341 -4.04 -4.18 5.23
N LEU A 342 -3.62 -4.71 4.07
CA LEU A 342 -4.15 -5.96 3.52
C LEU A 342 -3.78 -7.20 4.35
N MET A 343 -2.59 -7.23 4.98
CA MET A 343 -2.27 -8.24 6.01
C MET A 343 -3.28 -8.17 7.17
N GLY A 344 -3.61 -6.94 7.59
CA GLY A 344 -4.65 -6.62 8.57
C GLY A 344 -6.01 -7.25 8.29
N TRP A 345 -6.43 -7.23 7.03
CA TRP A 345 -7.74 -7.74 6.62
C TRP A 345 -7.78 -9.26 6.49
N ARG A 346 -6.66 -9.87 6.09
CA ARG A 346 -6.60 -11.30 5.73
C ARG A 346 -6.18 -12.21 6.86
N HIS A 347 -5.34 -11.69 7.76
CA HIS A 347 -4.63 -12.49 8.74
C HIS A 347 -4.64 -11.85 10.12
N PHE A 348 -3.88 -10.77 10.31
CA PHE A 348 -3.66 -10.16 11.61
C PHE A 348 -3.64 -8.64 11.51
N PRO A 349 -4.44 -7.91 12.32
CA PRO A 349 -4.39 -6.45 12.38
C PRO A 349 -3.01 -5.96 12.82
N VAL A 350 -2.22 -5.47 11.87
CA VAL A 350 -0.94 -4.83 12.14
C VAL A 350 -1.18 -3.44 12.74
N ASP A 351 -0.58 -3.15 13.90
CA ASP A 351 -0.67 -1.84 14.55
C ASP A 351 0.30 -0.85 13.89
N LEU A 352 -0.18 -0.22 12.81
CA LEU A 352 0.57 0.78 12.04
C LEU A 352 0.86 2.05 12.86
N GLU A 353 0.04 2.39 13.84
CA GLU A 353 0.30 3.55 14.69
C GLU A 353 1.49 3.28 15.62
N LYS A 354 1.53 2.10 16.26
CA LYS A 354 2.65 1.71 17.11
C LYS A 354 3.94 1.62 16.29
N LEU A 355 3.90 1.00 15.11
CA LEU A 355 5.04 0.87 14.21
C LEU A 355 5.54 2.23 13.68
N SER A 356 4.65 3.17 13.35
CA SER A 356 5.09 4.49 12.87
C SER A 356 5.69 5.37 13.98
N ARG A 357 5.25 5.19 15.23
CA ARG A 357 5.73 5.96 16.39
C ARG A 357 7.02 5.42 16.98
N VAL A 358 7.28 4.12 16.89
CA VAL A 358 8.45 3.47 17.49
C VAL A 358 9.75 4.06 16.95
N ARG A 359 10.67 4.38 17.86
CA ARG A 359 12.02 4.86 17.53
C ARG A 359 13.01 3.71 17.61
N VAL A 360 13.67 3.42 16.49
CA VAL A 360 14.60 2.30 16.40
C VAL A 360 16.02 2.81 16.23
N LEU A 361 16.91 2.38 17.12
CA LEU A 361 18.35 2.62 17.06
C LEU A 361 19.05 1.45 16.36
N LEU A 362 19.75 1.73 15.27
CA LEU A 362 20.58 0.78 14.53
C LEU A 362 22.05 1.05 14.86
N LEU A 363 22.68 0.13 15.60
CA LEU A 363 24.10 0.18 15.91
C LEU A 363 24.88 -0.60 14.84
N GLY A 364 25.33 0.11 13.83
CA GLY A 364 26.00 -0.41 12.64
C GLY A 364 25.21 -0.11 11.36
N ALA A 365 25.88 0.54 10.40
CA ALA A 365 25.38 0.87 9.06
C ALA A 365 26.08 0.02 7.98
N GLY A 366 26.61 -1.14 8.37
CA GLY A 366 27.21 -2.13 7.47
C GLY A 366 26.16 -2.99 6.75
N THR A 367 26.54 -4.22 6.42
CA THR A 367 25.73 -5.14 5.61
C THR A 367 24.38 -5.49 6.26
N LEU A 368 24.36 -5.80 7.56
CA LEU A 368 23.12 -6.03 8.30
C LEU A 368 22.32 -4.73 8.50
N GLY A 369 23.00 -3.62 8.82
CA GLY A 369 22.37 -2.32 9.06
C GLY A 369 21.53 -1.83 7.89
N CYS A 370 22.09 -1.90 6.68
CA CYS A 370 21.38 -1.51 5.46
C CYS A 370 20.12 -2.35 5.23
N GLU A 371 20.21 -3.67 5.36
CA GLU A 371 19.08 -4.57 5.12
C GLU A 371 18.00 -4.46 6.20
N VAL A 372 18.40 -4.40 7.47
CA VAL A 372 17.48 -4.21 8.59
C VAL A 372 16.75 -2.89 8.46
N ALA A 373 17.44 -1.78 8.16
CA ALA A 373 16.81 -0.47 7.96
C ALA A 373 15.72 -0.52 6.88
N ARG A 374 16.02 -1.14 5.74
CA ARG A 374 15.07 -1.32 4.64
C ARG A 374 13.84 -2.11 5.07
N LEU A 375 14.04 -3.25 5.71
CA LEU A 375 12.97 -4.15 6.11
C LEU A 375 12.10 -3.56 7.24
N LEU A 376 12.67 -2.74 8.13
CA LEU A 376 11.90 -2.00 9.13
C LEU A 376 10.94 -1.00 8.48
N MET A 377 11.36 -0.28 7.43
CA MET A 377 10.47 0.60 6.68
C MET A 377 9.33 -0.17 6.00
N THR A 378 9.61 -1.37 5.50
CA THR A 378 8.60 -2.28 4.93
C THR A 378 7.58 -2.73 5.98
N TRP A 379 7.99 -2.82 7.25
CA TRP A 379 7.12 -3.05 8.41
C TRP A 379 6.38 -1.80 8.89
N GLY A 380 6.59 -0.63 8.29
CA GLY A 380 5.91 0.60 8.67
C GLY A 380 6.65 1.46 9.69
N VAL A 381 7.88 1.10 10.05
CA VAL A 381 8.73 1.94 10.91
C VAL A 381 9.10 3.22 10.18
N ARG A 382 9.04 4.36 10.88
CA ARG A 382 9.33 5.69 10.31
C ARG A 382 10.45 6.43 11.02
N LYS A 383 10.85 6.04 12.23
CA LYS A 383 11.87 6.77 13.01
C LYS A 383 13.10 5.90 13.25
N LEU A 384 14.18 6.22 12.56
CA LEU A 384 15.45 5.49 12.61
C LEU A 384 16.57 6.40 13.10
N THR A 385 17.36 5.92 14.06
CA THR A 385 18.65 6.52 14.41
C THR A 385 19.74 5.53 14.03
N VAL A 386 20.75 5.94 13.27
CA VAL A 386 21.81 5.06 12.78
C VAL A 386 23.16 5.52 13.32
N VAL A 387 23.89 4.63 13.97
CA VAL A 387 25.22 4.89 14.53
C VAL A 387 26.26 4.01 13.85
N ASP A 388 27.29 4.62 13.25
CA ASP A 388 28.44 3.92 12.66
C ASP A 388 29.62 4.90 12.55
N ASN A 389 30.86 4.45 12.77
CA ASN A 389 32.05 5.29 12.65
C ASN A 389 32.71 5.19 11.25
N GLY A 390 32.34 4.19 10.47
CA GLY A 390 32.95 3.85 9.19
C GLY A 390 32.57 4.80 8.05
N SER A 391 33.39 4.78 7.01
CA SER A 391 33.11 5.40 5.72
C SER A 391 32.92 4.32 4.66
N VAL A 392 32.15 4.64 3.62
CA VAL A 392 31.85 3.69 2.53
C VAL A 392 33.13 3.37 1.77
N ALA A 393 33.54 2.10 1.83
CA ALA A 393 34.71 1.58 1.13
C ALA A 393 34.32 0.82 -0.14
N THR A 394 35.27 0.57 -1.05
CA THR A 394 35.01 -0.20 -2.28
C THR A 394 34.36 -1.57 -2.05
N PRO A 395 34.77 -2.38 -1.04
CA PRO A 395 34.09 -3.64 -0.74
C PRO A 395 32.65 -3.49 -0.26
N ASP A 396 32.28 -2.32 0.26
CA ASP A 396 30.93 -2.06 0.78
C ASP A 396 29.90 -1.98 -0.34
N LEU A 397 30.28 -1.45 -1.50
CA LEU A 397 29.43 -1.34 -2.69
C LEU A 397 28.91 -2.68 -3.20
N VAL A 398 29.62 -3.76 -2.91
CA VAL A 398 29.25 -5.14 -3.33
C VAL A 398 28.61 -5.92 -2.19
N LYS A 399 28.59 -5.40 -0.95
CA LYS A 399 28.10 -6.16 0.21
C LYS A 399 26.90 -5.52 0.89
N GLN A 400 26.80 -4.20 0.85
CA GLN A 400 25.87 -3.40 1.64
C GLN A 400 24.81 -2.85 0.69
N SER A 401 23.54 -3.21 0.85
CA SER A 401 22.52 -3.05 -0.20
C SER A 401 22.18 -1.63 -0.64
N LEU A 402 22.53 -0.61 0.15
CA LEU A 402 22.11 0.76 -0.11
C LEU A 402 23.16 1.59 -0.85
N TYR A 403 24.45 1.33 -0.64
CA TYR A 403 25.51 2.21 -1.15
C TYR A 403 25.78 1.99 -2.65
N ILE A 404 26.09 3.10 -3.33
CA ILE A 404 26.44 3.18 -4.75
C ILE A 404 27.84 3.78 -4.93
N ASP A 405 28.39 3.70 -6.15
CA ASP A 405 29.75 4.17 -6.47
C ASP A 405 30.02 5.62 -6.02
N LYS A 406 28.99 6.48 -6.10
CA LYS A 406 29.04 7.90 -5.68
C LYS A 406 29.26 8.10 -4.19
N ASP A 407 28.96 7.11 -3.35
CA ASP A 407 29.06 7.24 -1.90
C ASP A 407 30.47 6.94 -1.37
N ARG A 408 31.41 6.53 -2.22
CA ARG A 408 32.78 6.19 -1.80
C ARG A 408 33.42 7.30 -0.99
N GLY A 409 33.94 6.94 0.18
CA GLY A 409 34.61 7.87 1.11
C GLY A 409 33.66 8.72 1.95
N VAL A 410 32.34 8.68 1.69
CA VAL A 410 31.34 9.35 2.52
C VAL A 410 31.14 8.54 3.82
N PRO A 411 30.98 9.18 4.99
CA PRO A 411 30.58 8.48 6.21
C PRO A 411 29.31 7.66 5.99
N ARG A 412 29.30 6.41 6.44
CA ARG A 412 28.18 5.48 6.19
C ARG A 412 26.84 6.03 6.71
N VAL A 413 26.86 6.66 7.88
CA VAL A 413 25.68 7.30 8.48
C VAL A 413 25.14 8.48 7.67
N SER A 414 25.99 9.17 6.90
CA SER A 414 25.56 10.26 6.01
C SER A 414 25.07 9.70 4.67
N ALA A 415 25.73 8.65 4.16
CA ALA A 415 25.37 8.00 2.90
C ALA A 415 24.03 7.25 2.98
N ILE A 416 23.69 6.63 4.11
CA ILE A 416 22.48 5.79 4.23
C ILE A 416 21.17 6.60 4.15
N ILE A 417 21.18 7.85 4.64
CA ILE A 417 19.99 8.71 4.77
C ILE A 417 19.28 8.97 3.43
N PRO A 418 19.96 9.50 2.38
CA PRO A 418 19.30 9.76 1.09
C PRO A 418 18.70 8.50 0.48
N HIS A 419 19.42 7.37 0.53
CA HIS A 419 18.95 6.09 -0.02
C HIS A 419 17.69 5.55 0.65
N LEU A 420 17.49 5.81 1.95
CA LEU A 420 16.26 5.47 2.67
C LEU A 420 15.13 6.44 2.31
N LYS A 421 15.40 7.76 2.24
CA LYS A 421 14.41 8.78 1.90
C LYS A 421 13.89 8.69 0.47
N GLU A 422 14.73 8.31 -0.48
CA GLU A 422 14.33 8.08 -1.87
C GLU A 422 13.31 6.92 -1.99
N ARG A 423 13.33 5.98 -1.05
CA ARG A 423 12.41 4.83 -0.99
C ARG A 423 11.15 5.14 -0.19
N CYS A 424 11.31 5.81 0.94
CA CYS A 424 10.22 6.21 1.80
C CYS A 424 10.42 7.67 2.24
N PRO A 425 9.85 8.66 1.53
CA PRO A 425 10.01 10.07 1.91
C PRO A 425 9.51 10.41 3.31
N ALA A 426 8.59 9.61 3.87
CA ALA A 426 8.05 9.75 5.22
C ALA A 426 9.01 9.27 6.33
N VAL A 427 10.14 8.63 5.99
CA VAL A 427 11.09 8.15 7.00
C VAL A 427 11.95 9.29 7.56
N GLU A 428 11.95 9.41 8.88
CA GLU A 428 12.83 10.26 9.67
C GLU A 428 14.07 9.44 10.03
N VAL A 429 15.23 9.85 9.50
CA VAL A 429 16.51 9.18 9.75
C VAL A 429 17.51 10.19 10.30
N GLU A 430 18.06 9.88 11.47
CA GLU A 430 19.18 10.58 12.07
C GLU A 430 20.44 9.71 11.96
N GLY A 431 21.53 10.28 11.44
CA GLY A 431 22.81 9.59 11.30
C GLY A 431 23.86 10.18 12.23
N ILE A 432 24.48 9.35 13.07
CA ILE A 432 25.43 9.77 14.11
C ILE A 432 26.76 9.05 13.88
N GLN A 433 27.77 9.81 13.48
CA GLN A 433 29.11 9.27 13.31
C GLN A 433 29.80 9.20 14.68
N MET A 434 29.94 7.97 15.20
CA MET A 434 30.44 7.71 16.55
C MET A 434 31.08 6.34 16.61
N GLU A 435 32.19 6.22 17.32
CA GLU A 435 32.77 4.93 17.71
C GLU A 435 32.09 4.41 18.98
N ILE A 436 31.79 3.12 19.04
CA ILE A 436 31.23 2.50 20.24
C ILE A 436 32.39 2.04 21.12
N PRO A 437 32.56 2.57 22.34
CA PRO A 437 33.65 2.18 23.22
C PRO A 437 33.58 0.70 23.59
N VAL A 438 34.72 0.01 23.46
CA VAL A 438 34.82 -1.45 23.62
C VAL A 438 35.67 -1.85 24.82
N PRO A 439 35.29 -2.89 25.58
CA PRO A 439 36.17 -3.48 26.58
C PRO A 439 37.49 -3.98 26.00
N GLY A 440 38.59 -3.76 26.73
CA GLY A 440 39.90 -4.33 26.42
C GLY A 440 40.77 -3.51 25.49
N HIS A 441 40.33 -2.29 25.19
CA HIS A 441 41.12 -1.28 24.49
C HIS A 441 41.42 -0.14 25.48
N PRO A 442 42.56 -0.19 26.20
CA PRO A 442 42.87 0.80 27.22
C PRO A 442 42.89 2.21 26.64
N VAL A 443 42.16 3.11 27.28
CA VAL A 443 42.03 4.50 26.85
C VAL A 443 43.19 5.29 27.41
N SER A 444 43.98 5.92 26.54
CA SER A 444 45.03 6.84 26.97
C SER A 444 44.45 8.01 27.78
N PRO A 445 45.16 8.56 28.79
CA PRO A 445 44.64 9.65 29.61
C PRO A 445 44.12 10.86 28.82
N SER A 446 44.75 11.17 27.68
CA SER A 446 44.35 12.27 26.78
C SER A 446 43.03 12.05 26.05
N LYS A 447 42.56 10.80 25.93
CA LYS A 447 41.30 10.43 25.25
C LYS A 447 40.16 10.12 26.21
N MET A 448 40.44 10.08 27.52
CA MET A 448 39.49 9.59 28.52
C MET A 448 38.20 10.41 28.59
N ALA A 449 38.30 11.74 28.49
CA ALA A 449 37.12 12.62 28.44
C ALA A 449 36.27 12.40 27.18
N SER A 450 36.90 12.22 26.03
CA SER A 450 36.21 11.97 24.75
C SER A 450 35.44 10.65 24.77
N VAL A 451 36.08 9.57 25.23
CA VAL A 451 35.43 8.25 25.33
C VAL A 451 34.30 8.28 26.35
N LEU A 452 34.46 9.00 27.45
CA LEU A 452 33.38 9.18 28.43
C LEU A 452 32.18 9.92 27.82
N ASP A 453 32.41 10.95 27.00
CA ASP A 453 31.34 11.66 26.31
C ASP A 453 30.67 10.79 25.23
N GLU A 454 31.42 9.92 24.54
CA GLU A 454 30.86 8.89 23.66
C GLU A 454 29.97 7.90 24.44
N CYS A 455 30.42 7.43 25.62
CA CYS A 455 29.59 6.59 26.50
C CYS A 455 28.30 7.29 26.93
N LYS A 456 28.36 8.58 27.33
CA LYS A 456 27.17 9.38 27.70
C LYS A 456 26.22 9.54 26.52
N HIS A 457 26.76 9.80 25.35
CA HIS A 457 25.95 10.00 24.16
C HIS A 457 25.26 8.69 23.76
N LEU A 458 25.97 7.55 23.76
CA LEU A 458 25.35 6.24 23.53
C LEU A 458 24.27 5.90 24.58
N GLN A 459 24.49 6.18 25.86
CA GLN A 459 23.47 6.04 26.91
C GLN A 459 22.22 6.87 26.59
N THR A 460 22.40 8.12 26.18
CA THR A 460 21.31 9.02 25.79
C THR A 460 20.53 8.47 24.60
N LEU A 461 21.23 7.94 23.58
CA LEU A 461 20.60 7.34 22.41
C LEU A 461 19.79 6.10 22.75
N VAL A 462 20.32 5.20 23.60
CA VAL A 462 19.60 4.01 24.06
C VAL A 462 18.35 4.42 24.86
N ALA A 463 18.46 5.39 25.77
CA ALA A 463 17.32 5.89 26.54
C ALA A 463 16.25 6.54 25.65
N ALA A 464 16.66 7.28 24.62
CA ALA A 464 15.79 7.99 23.70
C ALA A 464 15.09 7.08 22.66
N ASN A 465 15.55 5.85 22.44
CA ASN A 465 14.93 4.92 21.49
C ASN A 465 14.15 3.83 22.21
N ASP A 466 13.18 3.23 21.51
CA ASP A 466 12.29 2.21 22.08
C ASP A 466 12.84 0.79 21.82
N ALA A 467 13.54 0.60 20.69
CA ALA A 467 14.23 -0.63 20.34
C ALA A 467 15.64 -0.38 19.79
N VAL A 468 16.54 -1.33 20.01
CA VAL A 468 17.96 -1.26 19.64
C VAL A 468 18.38 -2.53 18.90
N PHE A 469 18.91 -2.37 17.69
CA PHE A 469 19.52 -3.47 16.94
C PHE A 469 21.05 -3.40 17.06
N LEU A 470 21.65 -4.48 17.56
CA LEU A 470 23.09 -4.62 17.74
C LEU A 470 23.68 -5.32 16.51
N LEU A 471 24.09 -4.53 15.52
CA LEU A 471 24.51 -4.97 14.17
C LEU A 471 25.99 -4.70 13.89
N THR A 472 26.77 -4.48 14.95
CA THR A 472 28.20 -4.15 14.86
C THR A 472 29.04 -5.32 14.33
N ASP A 473 30.26 -5.04 13.89
CA ASP A 473 31.17 -6.01 13.29
C ASP A 473 32.06 -6.76 14.31
N THR A 474 32.19 -6.23 15.53
CA THR A 474 32.99 -6.85 16.61
C THR A 474 32.13 -7.37 17.76
N TRP A 475 32.61 -8.40 18.45
CA TRP A 475 31.91 -8.94 19.61
C TRP A 475 31.88 -7.94 20.78
N GLU A 476 33.01 -7.28 21.00
CA GLU A 476 33.27 -6.37 22.12
C GLU A 476 32.41 -5.10 22.05
N SER A 477 32.12 -4.58 20.85
CA SER A 477 31.25 -3.41 20.64
C SER A 477 29.79 -3.64 21.01
N ARG A 478 29.38 -4.89 21.24
CA ARG A 478 28.03 -5.20 21.71
C ARG A 478 27.89 -5.09 23.23
N TRP A 479 28.99 -5.07 23.97
CA TRP A 479 28.96 -5.15 25.44
C TRP A 479 28.24 -3.95 26.08
N LEU A 480 28.70 -2.73 25.78
CA LEU A 480 28.12 -1.52 26.36
C LEU A 480 26.65 -1.33 25.94
N PRO A 481 26.27 -1.44 24.65
CA PRO A 481 24.86 -1.42 24.26
C PRO A 481 24.00 -2.46 24.99
N THR A 482 24.50 -3.68 25.17
CA THR A 482 23.77 -4.75 25.88
C THR A 482 23.53 -4.38 27.34
N LEU A 483 24.57 -3.88 28.03
CA LEU A 483 24.47 -3.40 29.41
C LEU A 483 23.41 -2.29 29.54
N LEU A 484 23.46 -1.30 28.64
CA LEU A 484 22.55 -0.16 28.64
C LEU A 484 21.10 -0.61 28.39
N CYS A 485 20.86 -1.46 27.38
CA CYS A 485 19.52 -1.96 27.08
C CYS A 485 18.94 -2.77 28.24
N ALA A 486 19.75 -3.62 28.89
CA ALA A 486 19.33 -4.39 30.05
C ALA A 486 19.05 -3.49 31.28
N SER A 487 19.79 -2.40 31.45
CA SER A 487 19.54 -1.44 32.55
C SER A 487 18.26 -0.64 32.35
N GLU A 488 17.99 -0.21 31.11
CA GLU A 488 16.87 0.66 30.72
C GLU A 488 15.62 -0.11 30.26
N ASN A 489 15.63 -1.45 30.30
CA ASN A 489 14.57 -2.33 29.79
C ASN A 489 14.16 -2.03 28.34
N LYS A 490 15.14 -1.82 27.45
CA LYS A 490 14.91 -1.57 26.02
C LYS A 490 14.85 -2.87 25.23
N ILE A 491 13.96 -2.95 24.24
CA ILE A 491 13.91 -4.07 23.30
C ILE A 491 15.25 -4.11 22.57
N ALA A 492 16.04 -5.17 22.76
CA ALA A 492 17.34 -5.33 22.11
C ALA A 492 17.35 -6.59 21.26
N ILE A 493 17.78 -6.45 20.00
CA ILE A 493 17.91 -7.56 19.05
C ILE A 493 19.33 -7.62 18.55
N THR A 494 19.96 -8.78 18.73
CA THR A 494 21.30 -9.07 18.25
C THR A 494 21.23 -9.95 17.03
N ALA A 495 21.89 -9.52 15.96
CA ALA A 495 22.13 -10.32 14.77
C ALA A 495 23.64 -10.50 14.57
N VAL A 496 24.06 -11.74 14.34
CA VAL A 496 25.46 -12.13 14.17
C VAL A 496 25.59 -13.02 12.95
N LEU A 497 26.59 -12.72 12.12
CA LEU A 497 26.98 -13.51 10.96
C LEU A 497 28.30 -14.21 11.27
N GLY A 498 28.29 -15.54 11.23
CA GLY A 498 29.49 -16.36 11.07
C GLY A 498 29.77 -16.62 9.60
N CYS A 499 30.71 -17.52 9.30
CA CYS A 499 31.12 -17.85 7.93
C CYS A 499 29.99 -18.56 7.17
N ASP A 500 29.41 -19.57 7.81
CA ASP A 500 28.36 -20.47 7.33
C ASP A 500 27.18 -20.60 8.30
N SER A 501 27.28 -19.97 9.47
CA SER A 501 26.30 -20.02 10.56
C SER A 501 25.91 -18.61 11.03
N TYR A 502 24.80 -18.50 11.75
CA TYR A 502 24.29 -17.23 12.26
C TYR A 502 23.56 -17.38 13.58
N LEU A 503 23.41 -16.24 14.28
CA LEU A 503 22.58 -16.09 15.48
C LEU A 503 21.70 -14.85 15.32
N VAL A 504 20.40 -15.01 15.55
CA VAL A 504 19.46 -13.90 15.78
C VAL A 504 18.82 -14.13 17.13
N MET A 505 18.90 -13.15 18.03
CA MET A 505 18.27 -13.27 19.34
C MET A 505 17.71 -11.94 19.81
N ARG A 506 16.68 -12.01 20.64
CA ARG A 506 16.24 -10.89 21.47
C ARG A 506 16.88 -11.00 22.84
N HIS A 507 17.12 -9.89 23.52
CA HIS A 507 17.62 -9.93 24.90
C HIS A 507 16.44 -9.96 25.88
N GLY A 508 16.66 -10.57 27.05
CA GLY A 508 15.70 -10.52 28.14
C GLY A 508 15.66 -9.15 28.84
N ALA A 509 14.51 -8.89 29.47
CA ALA A 509 14.34 -7.71 30.31
C ALA A 509 15.36 -7.67 31.47
N GLY A 510 15.65 -6.46 31.94
CA GLY A 510 16.39 -6.20 33.16
C GLY A 510 15.66 -6.71 34.41
N PRO A 511 16.37 -6.84 35.54
CA PRO A 511 15.79 -7.29 36.79
C PRO A 511 14.84 -6.25 37.39
N ARG A 512 13.75 -6.73 38.01
CA ARG A 512 12.75 -5.91 38.70
C ARG A 512 13.40 -5.10 39.83
N THR A 513 13.05 -3.82 39.96
CA THR A 513 13.37 -2.98 41.11
C THR A 513 12.29 -3.15 42.18
N CYS A 514 12.59 -3.75 43.33
CA CYS A 514 11.61 -3.89 44.42
C CYS A 514 11.58 -2.60 45.27
N GLY A 515 10.59 -1.72 45.05
CA GLY A 515 10.23 -0.65 46.02
C GLY A 515 9.87 0.71 45.42
N GLY A 516 8.70 1.26 45.79
CA GLY A 516 8.19 2.58 45.40
C GLY A 516 8.64 3.72 46.31
N THR A 517 9.94 3.83 46.58
CA THR A 517 10.54 4.95 47.35
C THR A 517 11.65 5.60 46.53
N ASP A 518 11.67 6.94 46.48
CA ASP A 518 12.59 7.79 45.70
C ASP A 518 14.07 7.76 46.16
N GLU A 519 14.46 6.83 47.04
CA GLU A 519 15.84 6.70 47.53
C GLU A 519 16.60 5.58 46.79
N VAL A 520 17.52 6.00 45.91
CA VAL A 520 18.39 5.15 45.06
C VAL A 520 19.16 4.03 45.80
N PRO A 521 19.66 4.20 47.04
CA PRO A 521 20.40 3.13 47.73
C PRO A 521 19.55 1.89 48.08
N ALA A 522 18.26 2.06 48.39
CA ALA A 522 17.37 0.97 48.81
C ALA A 522 16.90 0.07 47.65
N GLN A 523 16.97 0.57 46.40
CA GLN A 523 16.61 -0.19 45.18
C GLN A 523 17.73 -1.14 44.71
N ILE A 524 18.97 -0.96 45.21
CA ILE A 524 20.16 -1.71 44.80
C ILE A 524 20.28 -3.05 45.53
N GLU A 525 19.73 -3.17 46.75
CA GLU A 525 19.83 -4.38 47.60
C GLU A 525 18.76 -5.46 47.30
N SER A 526 17.83 -5.24 46.36
CA SER A 526 16.64 -6.08 46.17
C SER A 526 16.35 -6.48 44.71
N LEU A 527 17.38 -6.73 43.90
CA LEU A 527 17.22 -7.21 42.53
C LEU A 527 16.87 -8.70 42.48
N SER A 528 15.75 -9.02 41.82
CA SER A 528 15.30 -10.40 41.61
C SER A 528 15.98 -11.05 40.40
N THR A 529 16.08 -12.38 40.42
CA THR A 529 16.39 -13.20 39.24
C THR A 529 15.23 -13.23 38.24
N GLU A 530 14.04 -12.80 38.67
CA GLU A 530 12.84 -12.67 37.86
C GLU A 530 12.67 -11.25 37.31
N ASP A 531 11.91 -11.13 36.23
CA ASP A 531 11.57 -9.85 35.61
C ASP A 531 10.39 -9.15 36.31
N ALA A 532 9.89 -8.06 35.71
CA ALA A 532 8.80 -7.26 36.28
C ALA A 532 7.47 -8.03 36.40
N LEU A 533 7.27 -9.10 35.63
CA LEU A 533 6.09 -9.96 35.63
C LEU A 533 6.31 -11.26 36.42
N SER A 534 7.41 -11.36 37.17
CA SER A 534 7.82 -12.58 37.90
C SER A 534 8.16 -13.76 36.99
N HIS A 535 8.55 -13.52 35.74
CA HIS A 535 9.05 -14.54 34.82
C HIS A 535 10.55 -14.74 34.97
N GLN A 536 11.05 -15.93 34.63
CA GLN A 536 12.49 -16.14 34.46
C GLN A 536 13.03 -15.25 33.34
N ARG A 537 14.08 -14.48 33.65
CA ARG A 537 14.70 -13.56 32.69
C ARG A 537 15.42 -14.30 31.58
N LEU A 538 15.11 -13.95 30.33
CA LEU A 538 15.88 -14.42 29.18
C LEU A 538 17.31 -13.87 29.20
N GLY A 539 18.22 -14.58 28.53
CA GLY A 539 19.62 -14.20 28.43
C GLY A 539 19.87 -13.00 27.52
N CYS A 540 21.11 -12.52 27.53
CA CYS A 540 21.64 -11.68 26.46
C CYS A 540 22.72 -12.46 25.68
N CYS A 541 23.29 -11.87 24.64
CA CYS A 541 24.30 -12.54 23.82
C CYS A 541 25.54 -12.99 24.61
N PHE A 542 25.87 -12.34 25.74
CA PHE A 542 27.01 -12.72 26.59
C PHE A 542 26.74 -13.88 27.56
N CYS A 543 25.50 -14.39 27.66
CA CYS A 543 25.19 -15.51 28.55
C CYS A 543 25.75 -16.86 28.06
N ASN A 544 25.82 -17.05 26.73
CA ASN A 544 26.16 -18.33 26.09
C ASN A 544 27.47 -18.26 25.27
N ASP A 545 28.31 -17.25 25.52
CA ASP A 545 29.58 -16.95 24.84
C ASP A 545 29.59 -17.27 23.32
N ALA A 546 28.76 -16.55 22.57
CA ALA A 546 28.69 -16.69 21.11
C ALA A 546 29.90 -16.10 20.36
N ALA A 547 30.98 -15.73 21.07
CA ALA A 547 32.18 -15.14 20.48
C ALA A 547 32.83 -16.04 19.42
N PHE A 548 32.68 -17.36 19.52
CA PHE A 548 33.23 -18.32 18.54
C PHE A 548 32.68 -18.13 17.11
N LEU A 549 31.49 -17.51 16.96
CA LEU A 549 30.94 -17.17 15.65
C LEU A 549 31.73 -16.04 14.96
N PHE A 550 32.51 -15.27 15.72
CA PHE A 550 33.38 -14.23 15.20
C PHE A 550 34.74 -14.81 14.83
N ASN A 551 35.00 -14.91 13.53
CA ASN A 551 36.34 -15.14 13.03
C ASN A 551 36.60 -14.11 11.92
N SER A 552 37.41 -13.09 12.23
CA SER A 552 37.66 -11.89 11.40
C SER A 552 38.27 -12.19 10.02
N ASN A 553 38.75 -13.41 9.80
CA ASN A 553 39.47 -13.81 8.59
C ASN A 553 38.60 -14.48 7.51
N ASN A 554 37.31 -14.74 7.77
CA ASN A 554 36.47 -15.53 6.85
C ASN A 554 35.40 -14.69 6.13
N ARG A 555 35.28 -14.87 4.81
CA ARG A 555 34.23 -14.23 3.99
C ARG A 555 32.87 -14.84 4.32
N THR A 556 31.91 -14.00 4.70
CA THR A 556 30.50 -14.38 4.91
C THR A 556 29.80 -14.67 3.58
N LEU A 557 28.90 -15.66 3.59
CA LEU A 557 28.01 -15.95 2.46
C LEU A 557 27.00 -14.79 2.25
N PRO A 558 26.93 -14.17 1.05
CA PRO A 558 26.05 -13.02 0.82
C PRO A 558 24.57 -13.27 1.15
N GLY A 559 24.06 -14.46 0.83
CA GLY A 559 22.68 -14.85 1.14
C GLY A 559 22.36 -14.90 2.64
N LEU A 560 23.37 -15.10 3.49
CA LEU A 560 23.21 -15.17 4.95
C LEU A 560 22.71 -13.85 5.53
N THR A 561 23.21 -12.72 5.02
CA THR A 561 22.79 -11.38 5.43
C THR A 561 21.28 -11.22 5.28
N SER A 562 20.73 -11.61 4.13
CA SER A 562 19.30 -11.45 3.82
C SER A 562 18.44 -12.35 4.71
N VAL A 563 18.88 -13.58 4.98
CA VAL A 563 18.20 -14.51 5.90
C VAL A 563 18.18 -13.97 7.33
N VAL A 564 19.33 -13.51 7.82
CA VAL A 564 19.50 -13.01 9.19
C VAL A 564 18.73 -11.72 9.42
N SER A 565 18.82 -10.78 8.48
CA SER A 565 18.11 -9.50 8.57
C SER A 565 16.59 -9.70 8.53
N GLY A 566 16.11 -10.59 7.65
CA GLY A 566 14.71 -10.99 7.60
C GLY A 566 14.23 -11.56 8.93
N LYS A 567 14.98 -12.49 9.53
CA LYS A 567 14.63 -13.06 10.84
C LYS A 567 14.66 -12.02 11.97
N ALA A 568 15.62 -11.11 11.96
CA ALA A 568 15.76 -10.08 13.00
C ALA A 568 14.57 -9.12 13.03
N VAL A 569 14.12 -8.61 11.87
CA VAL A 569 12.94 -7.73 11.81
C VAL A 569 11.64 -8.46 12.10
N GLU A 570 11.54 -9.75 11.75
CA GLU A 570 10.37 -10.58 12.03
C GLU A 570 10.29 -10.95 13.51
N LEU A 571 11.41 -11.01 14.21
CA LEU A 571 11.46 -11.14 15.66
C LEU A 571 11.04 -9.82 16.34
N PHE A 572 11.56 -8.69 15.86
CA PHE A 572 11.16 -7.35 16.32
C PHE A 572 9.66 -7.09 16.19
N ALA A 573 9.11 -7.29 14.99
CA ALA A 573 7.70 -7.05 14.73
C ALA A 573 6.81 -7.88 15.65
N ARG A 574 7.22 -9.13 15.97
CA ARG A 574 6.50 -9.96 16.94
C ARG A 574 6.57 -9.41 18.35
N MET A 575 7.77 -9.08 18.84
CA MET A 575 7.91 -8.50 20.19
C MET A 575 7.04 -7.25 20.35
N LEU A 576 7.00 -6.39 19.33
CA LEU A 576 6.22 -5.16 19.38
C LEU A 576 4.71 -5.41 19.43
N HIS A 577 4.21 -6.51 18.86
CA HIS A 577 2.79 -6.87 18.87
C HIS A 577 2.41 -7.86 19.99
N HIS A 578 3.40 -8.35 20.74
CA HIS A 578 3.16 -9.19 21.91
C HIS A 578 2.66 -8.33 23.08
N PRO A 579 1.63 -8.76 23.83
CA PRO A 579 1.11 -7.99 24.96
C PRO A 579 2.17 -7.67 26.02
N ASP A 580 3.05 -8.63 26.32
CA ASP A 580 4.14 -8.47 27.31
C ASP A 580 5.43 -7.86 26.75
N GLU A 581 5.50 -7.56 25.45
CA GLU A 581 6.65 -6.93 24.78
C GLU A 581 8.02 -7.56 25.15
N ILE A 582 8.89 -6.83 25.85
CA ILE A 582 10.23 -7.31 26.29
C ILE A 582 10.16 -8.40 27.38
N HIS A 583 9.05 -8.47 28.12
CA HIS A 583 8.81 -9.43 29.20
C HIS A 583 8.22 -10.76 28.71
N ALA A 584 7.95 -10.86 27.41
CA ALA A 584 7.40 -12.05 26.81
C ALA A 584 8.33 -13.27 26.99
N PRO A 585 7.82 -14.43 27.44
CA PRO A 585 8.60 -15.65 27.60
C PRO A 585 9.14 -16.14 26.25
N GLY A 586 10.21 -16.95 26.27
CA GLY A 586 10.81 -17.51 25.07
C GLY A 586 10.11 -18.78 24.62
N ASP A 587 9.46 -18.75 23.46
CA ASP A 587 8.83 -19.93 22.88
C ASP A 587 9.90 -20.91 22.35
N ILE A 588 9.62 -22.21 22.47
CA ILE A 588 10.43 -23.29 21.89
C ILE A 588 9.61 -24.05 20.82
N ALA A 589 10.30 -24.86 20.00
CA ALA A 589 9.63 -25.65 18.98
C ALA A 589 8.57 -26.57 19.58
N GLY A 590 7.38 -26.61 18.97
CA GLY A 590 6.27 -27.50 19.37
C GLY A 590 5.35 -26.94 20.47
N VAL A 591 5.61 -25.74 20.99
CA VAL A 591 4.68 -25.04 21.89
C VAL A 591 3.52 -24.46 21.09
N GLU A 592 2.30 -24.59 21.59
CA GLU A 592 1.14 -23.87 21.05
C GLU A 592 1.17 -22.43 21.57
N THR A 593 0.96 -21.46 20.67
CA THR A 593 0.96 -20.04 21.01
C THR A 593 -0.30 -19.38 20.48
N GLU A 594 -0.93 -18.55 21.30
CA GLU A 594 -2.05 -17.70 20.90
C GLU A 594 -1.57 -16.42 20.19
N HIS A 595 -0.26 -16.20 20.12
CA HIS A 595 0.31 -15.03 19.47
C HIS A 595 0.06 -15.08 17.95
N GLN A 596 -0.64 -14.09 17.42
CA GLN A 596 -1.20 -14.11 16.06
C GLN A 596 -0.14 -14.08 14.94
N LEU A 597 1.10 -13.71 15.26
CA LEU A 597 2.25 -13.79 14.35
C LEU A 597 3.06 -15.09 14.51
N GLY A 598 2.57 -16.06 15.29
CA GLY A 598 3.22 -17.30 15.66
C GLY A 598 4.29 -17.11 16.76
N LEU A 599 5.15 -18.12 16.91
CA LEU A 599 6.11 -18.25 18.00
C LEU A 599 7.03 -17.04 18.15
N LEU A 600 7.32 -16.69 19.40
CA LEU A 600 8.26 -15.65 19.81
C LEU A 600 9.51 -16.29 20.47
N PRO A 601 10.44 -16.84 19.67
CA PRO A 601 11.64 -17.49 20.19
C PRO A 601 12.56 -16.50 20.89
N HIS A 602 13.41 -17.02 21.78
CA HIS A 602 14.49 -16.25 22.38
C HIS A 602 15.71 -16.18 21.45
N GLU A 603 16.28 -17.34 21.09
CA GLU A 603 17.43 -17.46 20.19
C GLU A 603 17.07 -18.28 18.94
N LEU A 604 17.54 -17.82 17.79
CA LEU A 604 17.49 -18.51 16.50
C LEU A 604 18.92 -18.73 16.02
N ARG A 605 19.35 -19.99 15.97
CA ARG A 605 20.64 -20.38 15.40
C ARG A 605 20.42 -21.16 14.13
N GLY A 606 21.28 -20.96 13.14
CA GLY A 606 21.18 -21.72 11.91
C GLY A 606 22.43 -21.73 11.08
N SER A 607 22.41 -22.57 10.06
CA SER A 607 23.46 -22.67 9.05
C SER A 607 22.84 -22.86 7.68
N LEU A 608 23.25 -22.01 6.73
CA LEU A 608 22.68 -22.02 5.39
C LEU A 608 23.18 -23.22 4.55
N PRO A 609 24.50 -23.56 4.55
CA PRO A 609 24.98 -24.76 3.87
C PRO A 609 24.45 -26.06 4.46
N ASN A 610 24.23 -26.10 5.77
CA ASN A 610 23.67 -27.28 6.45
C ASN A 610 22.14 -27.28 6.47
N CYS A 611 21.48 -26.24 5.97
CA CYS A 611 20.02 -26.12 5.97
C CYS A 611 19.37 -26.41 7.34
N VAL A 612 20.04 -25.98 8.43
CA VAL A 612 19.57 -26.17 9.81
C VAL A 612 19.10 -24.84 10.40
N LEU A 613 18.02 -24.91 11.16
CA LEU A 613 17.50 -23.83 12.00
C LEU A 613 17.06 -24.44 13.33
N SER A 614 17.59 -23.95 14.44
CA SER A 614 17.18 -24.31 15.80
C SER A 614 16.65 -23.08 16.55
N MET A 615 15.64 -23.33 17.38
CA MET A 615 15.19 -22.39 18.40
C MET A 615 15.79 -22.82 19.74
N GLU A 616 16.46 -21.91 20.42
CA GLU A 616 17.10 -22.15 21.70
C GLU A 616 16.60 -21.17 22.75
N LEU A 617 16.53 -21.64 23.99
CA LEU A 617 16.12 -20.86 25.15
C LEU A 617 17.30 -20.66 26.10
N GLY A 618 18.00 -19.53 25.96
CA GLY A 618 18.96 -19.05 26.96
C GLY A 618 18.30 -18.28 28.12
N ILE A 619 18.66 -18.59 29.36
CA ILE A 619 18.24 -17.83 30.56
C ILE A 619 19.39 -16.90 30.96
N SER A 620 19.07 -15.80 31.65
CA SER A 620 20.06 -14.90 32.23
C SER A 620 20.99 -15.66 33.20
N SER A 621 22.29 -15.70 32.87
CA SER A 621 23.30 -16.32 33.73
C SER A 621 23.74 -15.37 34.85
N GLY A 622 23.87 -15.90 36.07
CA GLY A 622 24.43 -15.18 37.22
C GLY A 622 25.87 -14.72 36.99
N ASN A 623 26.60 -15.38 36.09
CA ASN A 623 28.00 -15.08 35.79
C ASN A 623 28.17 -14.24 34.51
N CYS A 624 27.07 -13.80 33.88
CA CYS A 624 27.14 -13.02 32.64
C CYS A 624 27.85 -11.68 32.84
N THR A 625 28.78 -11.34 31.95
CA THR A 625 29.59 -10.11 32.03
C THR A 625 28.84 -8.84 31.60
N ALA A 626 27.60 -8.96 31.12
CA ALA A 626 26.79 -7.83 30.66
C ALA A 626 25.45 -7.67 31.40
N CYS A 627 24.67 -8.75 31.58
CA CYS A 627 23.30 -8.68 32.11
C CYS A 627 23.08 -9.35 33.47
N SER A 628 24.16 -9.81 34.14
CA SER A 628 24.06 -10.39 35.48
C SER A 628 23.62 -9.32 36.50
N ILE A 629 23.03 -9.79 37.60
CA ILE A 629 22.63 -8.92 38.70
C ILE A 629 23.84 -8.15 39.25
N ALA A 630 24.98 -8.82 39.42
CA ALA A 630 26.21 -8.18 39.91
C ALA A 630 26.67 -7.02 39.02
N VAL A 631 26.70 -7.23 37.70
CA VAL A 631 27.10 -6.21 36.73
C VAL A 631 26.11 -5.05 36.69
N LEU A 632 24.80 -5.34 36.66
CA LEU A 632 23.76 -4.31 36.61
C LEU A 632 23.69 -3.50 37.92
N SER A 633 23.87 -4.13 39.08
CA SER A 633 23.96 -3.44 40.37
C SER A 633 25.16 -2.49 40.41
N GLU A 634 26.32 -2.96 39.95
CA GLU A 634 27.53 -2.13 39.96
C GLU A 634 27.42 -0.96 38.97
N TYR A 635 26.81 -1.17 37.80
CA TYR A 635 26.49 -0.10 36.86
C TYR A 635 25.49 0.90 37.45
N ARG A 636 24.40 0.45 38.09
CA ARG A 636 23.44 1.36 38.74
C ARG A 636 24.06 2.17 39.88
N ARG A 637 25.05 1.60 40.57
CA ARG A 637 25.76 2.26 41.68
C ARG A 637 26.78 3.30 41.22
N ARG A 638 27.50 3.06 40.13
CA ARG A 638 28.66 3.87 39.71
C ARG A 638 28.50 4.55 38.35
N GLY A 639 27.47 4.20 37.60
CA GLY A 639 27.23 4.69 36.25
C GLY A 639 28.43 4.48 35.33
N LEU A 640 28.81 5.55 34.62
CA LEU A 640 29.87 5.49 33.62
C LEU A 640 31.27 5.28 34.20
N ASP A 641 31.50 5.51 35.50
CA ASP A 641 32.78 5.19 36.13
C ASP A 641 33.04 3.68 36.14
N PHE A 642 31.99 2.87 36.30
CA PHE A 642 32.07 1.41 36.13
C PHE A 642 32.39 1.03 34.69
N VAL A 643 31.72 1.66 33.72
CA VAL A 643 31.95 1.43 32.29
C VAL A 643 33.40 1.74 31.92
N MET A 644 33.93 2.88 32.36
CA MET A 644 35.32 3.27 32.11
C MET A 644 36.32 2.31 32.77
N GLN A 645 36.02 1.79 33.96
CA GLN A 645 36.86 0.76 34.58
C GLN A 645 36.84 -0.54 33.78
N ALA A 646 35.67 -1.00 33.33
CA ALA A 646 35.53 -2.20 32.53
C ALA A 646 36.22 -2.08 31.17
N ILE A 647 36.20 -0.90 30.54
CA ILE A 647 36.90 -0.62 29.29
C ILE A 647 38.41 -0.78 29.45
N ASN A 648 38.97 -0.16 30.49
CA ASN A 648 40.42 -0.14 30.72
C ASN A 648 40.95 -1.47 31.30
N TYR A 649 40.13 -2.18 32.08
CA TYR A 649 40.53 -3.39 32.79
C TYR A 649 39.47 -4.50 32.68
N PRO A 650 39.37 -5.23 31.55
CA PRO A 650 38.33 -6.22 31.34
C PRO A 650 38.33 -7.40 32.33
N THR A 651 39.49 -7.69 32.94
CA THR A 651 39.61 -8.71 33.98
C THR A 651 38.69 -8.44 35.16
N TYR A 652 38.42 -7.16 35.45
CA TYR A 652 37.48 -6.73 36.47
C TYR A 652 36.07 -7.30 36.27
N LEU A 653 35.60 -7.43 35.02
CA LEU A 653 34.30 -8.04 34.75
C LEU A 653 34.28 -9.52 35.11
N LYS A 654 35.39 -10.24 34.91
CA LYS A 654 35.51 -11.67 35.25
C LYS A 654 35.56 -11.86 36.77
N ASP A 655 36.29 -10.99 37.47
CA ASP A 655 36.38 -10.99 38.92
C ASP A 655 35.01 -10.71 39.56
N LEU A 656 34.27 -9.74 38.99
CA LEU A 656 32.94 -9.35 39.46
C LEU A 656 31.90 -10.47 39.29
N THR A 657 31.99 -11.23 38.20
CA THR A 657 31.02 -12.29 37.88
C THR A 657 31.46 -13.70 38.30
N GLY A 658 32.63 -13.83 38.93
CA GLY A 658 33.13 -15.13 39.42
C GLY A 658 33.49 -16.13 38.31
N ILE A 659 33.83 -15.67 37.10
CA ILE A 659 34.30 -16.55 36.02
C ILE A 659 35.79 -16.87 36.26
N SER A 660 36.06 -17.98 36.94
CA SER A 660 37.40 -18.57 37.07
C SER A 660 37.66 -19.49 35.86
N ASP A 661 38.52 -19.08 34.93
CA ASP A 661 39.03 -19.87 33.79
C ASP A 661 38.03 -20.86 33.16
N LEU A 662 37.15 -20.35 32.30
CA LEU A 662 36.55 -21.18 31.26
C LEU A 662 37.69 -21.73 30.39
N LYS A 663 37.94 -23.04 30.49
CA LYS A 663 38.71 -23.79 29.49
C LYS A 663 38.24 -23.31 28.12
N ARG A 664 39.12 -22.67 27.34
CA ARG A 664 38.93 -22.63 25.88
C ARG A 664 38.63 -24.08 25.50
N PRO A 665 37.53 -24.37 24.79
CA PRO A 665 37.39 -25.69 24.20
C PRO A 665 38.60 -25.85 23.27
N ASP A 666 39.58 -26.66 23.68
CA ASP A 666 40.76 -27.05 22.88
C ASP A 666 40.38 -27.90 21.65
N THR A 667 39.08 -27.99 21.36
CA THR A 667 38.53 -28.55 20.13
C THR A 667 37.76 -27.46 19.42
N CYS A 668 38.48 -26.47 18.87
CA CYS A 668 38.03 -25.92 17.61
C CYS A 668 38.19 -27.09 16.61
N PRO A 669 37.11 -27.69 16.06
CA PRO A 669 37.31 -28.55 14.91
C PRO A 669 38.08 -27.69 13.91
N LYS A 670 39.14 -28.23 13.31
CA LYS A 670 39.71 -27.65 12.10
C LYS A 670 38.60 -27.69 11.04
N MET A 671 37.71 -26.70 11.07
CA MET A 671 36.72 -26.50 10.03
C MET A 671 37.43 -25.96 8.81
N LEU A 672 36.91 -26.43 7.68
CA LEU A 672 37.54 -26.50 6.38
C LEU A 672 38.39 -25.27 6.05
N THR A 673 39.62 -25.55 5.61
CA THR A 673 40.47 -24.63 4.86
C THR A 673 39.63 -23.75 3.97
N SER A 674 39.85 -22.43 4.11
CA SER A 674 39.34 -21.37 3.24
C SER A 674 38.90 -21.92 1.88
N ILE A 675 37.60 -21.94 1.62
CA ILE A 675 37.08 -22.27 0.28
C ILE A 675 37.74 -21.26 -0.66
N SER A 676 38.75 -21.70 -1.40
CA SER A 676 39.38 -20.92 -2.44
C SER A 676 38.31 -20.70 -3.51
N VAL A 677 37.65 -19.56 -3.45
CA VAL A 677 36.67 -19.15 -4.44
C VAL A 677 37.43 -19.02 -5.76
N ASN A 678 37.26 -19.99 -6.65
CA ASN A 678 37.68 -19.85 -8.03
C ASN A 678 36.70 -18.86 -8.68
N SER A 679 36.94 -17.57 -8.42
CA SER A 679 36.15 -16.40 -8.80
C SER A 679 35.78 -16.40 -10.28
N ASP A 680 36.66 -16.94 -11.11
CA ASP A 680 36.54 -16.86 -12.56
C ASP A 680 35.31 -17.61 -13.07
N LYS A 681 34.97 -18.77 -12.47
CA LYS A 681 33.84 -19.59 -12.92
C LYS A 681 32.46 -18.98 -12.68
N ILE A 682 32.25 -18.16 -11.64
CA ILE A 682 30.91 -17.63 -11.31
C ILE A 682 30.60 -16.34 -12.08
N SER A 683 31.63 -15.56 -12.40
CA SER A 683 31.48 -14.30 -13.13
C SER A 683 31.00 -14.50 -14.57
N ASP A 684 31.35 -15.65 -15.16
CA ASP A 684 30.98 -15.99 -16.53
C ASP A 684 29.57 -16.53 -16.72
N VAL A 685 28.93 -16.96 -15.63
CA VAL A 685 27.59 -17.56 -15.66
C VAL A 685 26.53 -16.52 -15.98
N ARG A 686 25.68 -16.85 -16.95
CA ARG A 686 24.52 -16.04 -17.35
C ARG A 686 23.30 -16.50 -16.58
N CYS A 687 22.78 -15.63 -15.73
CA CYS A 687 21.54 -15.88 -14.98
C CYS A 687 20.36 -15.10 -15.58
N LEU A 688 19.26 -15.81 -15.84
CA LEU A 688 17.99 -15.24 -16.26
C LEU A 688 17.04 -15.19 -15.05
N LEU A 689 16.53 -14.02 -14.72
CA LEU A 689 15.54 -13.81 -13.66
C LEU A 689 14.17 -13.53 -14.28
N LEU A 690 13.24 -14.46 -14.08
CA LEU A 690 11.86 -14.33 -14.53
C LEU A 690 11.02 -13.76 -13.39
N GLY A 691 10.73 -12.46 -13.45
CA GLY A 691 10.07 -11.68 -12.41
C GLY A 691 11.02 -10.69 -11.74
N ALA A 692 10.61 -9.43 -11.70
CA ALA A 692 11.31 -8.30 -11.09
C ALA A 692 10.53 -7.74 -9.88
N GLY A 693 9.79 -8.61 -9.19
CA GLY A 693 9.10 -8.33 -7.92
C GLY A 693 10.05 -8.30 -6.71
N THR A 694 9.52 -8.60 -5.52
CA THR A 694 10.31 -8.58 -4.27
C THR A 694 11.44 -9.61 -4.28
N LEU A 695 11.14 -10.85 -4.72
CA LEU A 695 12.13 -11.91 -4.92
C LEU A 695 13.15 -11.54 -6.01
N GLY A 696 12.67 -11.03 -7.15
CA GLY A 696 13.53 -10.64 -8.27
C GLY A 696 14.60 -9.62 -7.87
N CYS A 697 14.21 -8.58 -7.14
CA CYS A 697 15.14 -7.57 -6.67
C CYS A 697 16.18 -8.14 -5.68
N ASP A 698 15.73 -8.91 -4.70
CA ASP A 698 16.63 -9.47 -3.68
C ASP A 698 17.56 -10.55 -4.27
N VAL A 699 17.05 -11.44 -5.12
CA VAL A 699 17.89 -12.45 -5.81
C VAL A 699 18.92 -11.77 -6.70
N ALA A 700 18.54 -10.76 -7.50
CA ALA A 700 19.47 -10.03 -8.35
C ALA A 700 20.63 -9.41 -7.54
N ARG A 701 20.29 -8.74 -6.43
CA ARG A 701 21.29 -8.16 -5.52
C ARG A 701 22.22 -9.22 -4.95
N ILE A 702 21.66 -10.30 -4.40
CA ILE A 702 22.46 -11.34 -3.74
C ILE A 702 23.33 -12.09 -4.75
N LEU A 703 22.85 -12.38 -5.96
CA LEU A 703 23.66 -13.01 -7.01
C LEU A 703 24.86 -12.14 -7.42
N MET A 704 24.65 -10.83 -7.53
CA MET A 704 25.73 -9.89 -7.80
C MET A 704 26.75 -9.87 -6.66
N ASP A 705 26.28 -9.85 -5.41
CA ASP A 705 27.11 -9.93 -4.21
C ASP A 705 27.88 -11.28 -4.14
N CYS A 706 27.31 -12.37 -4.68
CA CYS A 706 27.95 -13.68 -4.86
C CYS A 706 29.01 -13.73 -5.98
N GLY A 707 29.07 -12.71 -6.85
CA GLY A 707 30.04 -12.62 -7.94
C GLY A 707 29.48 -12.85 -9.34
N VAL A 708 28.16 -13.04 -9.51
CA VAL A 708 27.54 -13.10 -10.83
C VAL A 708 27.63 -11.72 -11.50
N ARG A 709 27.97 -11.69 -12.79
CA ARG A 709 28.11 -10.44 -13.55
C ARG A 709 27.23 -10.36 -14.79
N LYS A 710 26.64 -11.46 -15.26
CA LYS A 710 25.76 -11.48 -16.44
C LYS A 710 24.32 -11.79 -16.02
N LEU A 711 23.47 -10.76 -15.97
CA LEU A 711 22.10 -10.84 -15.48
C LEU A 711 21.10 -10.40 -16.54
N THR A 712 20.13 -11.24 -16.86
CA THR A 712 18.98 -10.84 -17.68
C THR A 712 17.72 -10.88 -16.85
N VAL A 713 16.89 -9.85 -16.90
CA VAL A 713 15.64 -9.77 -16.15
C VAL A 713 14.45 -9.61 -17.10
N VAL A 714 13.38 -10.39 -16.86
CA VAL A 714 12.13 -10.34 -17.62
C VAL A 714 10.98 -10.00 -16.68
N ASP A 715 10.24 -8.94 -16.96
CA ASP A 715 9.03 -8.56 -16.23
C ASP A 715 8.17 -7.60 -17.08
N SER A 716 6.87 -7.85 -17.21
CA SER A 716 5.95 -7.00 -17.99
C SER A 716 5.51 -5.73 -17.24
N GLY A 717 5.64 -5.73 -15.92
CA GLY A 717 5.07 -4.74 -15.03
C GLY A 717 5.81 -3.40 -15.01
N ARG A 718 5.14 -2.42 -14.42
CA ARG A 718 5.68 -1.09 -14.13
C ARG A 718 5.82 -0.88 -12.64
N VAL A 719 6.77 -0.05 -12.24
CA VAL A 719 6.98 0.30 -10.84
C VAL A 719 5.83 1.20 -10.38
N VAL A 720 5.14 0.79 -9.32
CA VAL A 720 4.11 1.58 -8.65
C VAL A 720 4.54 1.89 -7.21
N VAL A 721 3.92 2.88 -6.57
CA VAL A 721 4.33 3.36 -5.23
C VAL A 721 4.32 2.25 -4.17
N SER A 722 3.37 1.32 -4.22
CA SER A 722 3.29 0.16 -3.31
C SER A 722 4.43 -0.87 -3.49
N ASN A 723 5.27 -0.71 -4.53
CA ASN A 723 6.45 -1.52 -4.75
C ASN A 723 7.65 -1.01 -3.95
N LEU A 724 7.78 0.31 -3.76
CA LEU A 724 8.98 0.95 -3.20
C LEU A 724 9.35 0.43 -1.80
N ALA A 725 8.33 0.11 -0.99
CA ALA A 725 8.55 -0.44 0.34
C ALA A 725 9.07 -1.89 0.34
N ARG A 726 8.76 -2.70 -0.68
CA ARG A 726 8.96 -4.16 -0.67
C ARG A 726 9.95 -4.68 -1.70
N GLN A 727 10.22 -3.91 -2.74
CA GLN A 727 11.04 -4.31 -3.89
C GLN A 727 12.34 -3.52 -3.80
N SER A 728 13.42 -4.23 -3.48
CA SER A 728 14.58 -3.62 -2.86
C SER A 728 15.33 -2.59 -3.71
N LEU A 729 15.27 -2.73 -5.02
CA LEU A 729 16.03 -1.87 -5.91
C LEU A 729 15.29 -0.57 -6.27
N TYR A 730 13.97 -0.54 -6.24
CA TYR A 730 13.22 0.62 -6.73
C TYR A 730 13.22 1.83 -5.78
N THR A 731 13.16 3.00 -6.39
CA THR A 731 13.15 4.33 -5.76
C THR A 731 11.96 5.14 -6.28
N SER A 732 11.67 6.28 -5.64
CA SER A 732 10.57 7.17 -6.06
C SER A 732 10.70 7.63 -7.52
N ASP A 733 11.93 7.76 -8.02
CA ASP A 733 12.24 8.16 -9.41
C ASP A 733 11.85 7.09 -10.44
N ASP A 734 11.66 5.84 -10.03
CA ASP A 734 11.25 4.76 -10.92
C ASP A 734 9.75 4.72 -11.19
N ARG A 735 8.95 5.58 -10.56
CA ARG A 735 7.48 5.55 -10.66
C ARG A 735 7.01 5.58 -12.12
N GLY A 736 6.31 4.53 -12.54
CA GLY A 736 5.81 4.35 -13.91
C GLY A 736 6.82 3.75 -14.90
N ALA A 737 8.09 3.64 -14.55
CA ALA A 737 9.10 2.99 -15.37
C ALA A 737 8.85 1.47 -15.48
N PRO A 738 9.20 0.81 -16.60
CA PRO A 738 9.20 -0.64 -16.68
C PRO A 738 10.12 -1.26 -15.63
N LYS A 739 9.62 -2.24 -14.87
CA LYS A 739 10.38 -2.89 -13.79
C LYS A 739 11.68 -3.52 -14.30
N ALA A 740 11.60 -4.22 -15.43
CA ALA A 740 12.75 -4.85 -16.07
C ALA A 740 13.84 -3.84 -16.46
N THR A 741 13.51 -2.58 -16.75
CA THR A 741 14.51 -1.54 -17.05
C THR A 741 15.02 -0.88 -15.77
N ALA A 742 14.12 -0.58 -14.82
CA ALA A 742 14.46 0.04 -13.56
C ALA A 742 15.45 -0.81 -12.74
N ILE A 743 15.22 -2.13 -12.65
CA ILE A 743 16.11 -3.03 -11.92
C ILE A 743 17.54 -3.00 -12.49
N ILE A 744 17.68 -2.96 -13.82
CA ILE A 744 18.97 -2.95 -14.51
C ILE A 744 19.72 -1.65 -14.25
N ARG A 745 19.02 -0.51 -14.28
CA ARG A 745 19.61 0.79 -13.95
C ARG A 745 20.28 0.75 -12.57
N HIS A 746 19.57 0.25 -11.55
CA HIS A 746 20.11 0.15 -10.18
C HIS A 746 21.26 -0.86 -10.06
N LEU A 747 21.21 -1.98 -10.77
CA LEU A 747 22.32 -2.95 -10.78
C LEU A 747 23.60 -2.33 -11.39
N VAL A 748 23.46 -1.58 -12.49
CA VAL A 748 24.58 -0.89 -13.16
C VAL A 748 25.12 0.26 -12.31
N GLU A 749 24.26 1.04 -11.66
CA GLU A 749 24.67 2.12 -10.73
C GLU A 749 25.46 1.58 -9.53
N ARG A 750 25.10 0.40 -9.05
CA ARG A 750 25.77 -0.28 -7.93
C ARG A 750 27.08 -0.95 -8.34
N CYS A 751 27.10 -1.59 -9.52
CA CYS A 751 28.26 -2.27 -10.05
C CYS A 751 28.40 -2.01 -11.56
N PRO A 752 29.19 -0.98 -11.97
CA PRO A 752 29.31 -0.62 -13.39
C PRO A 752 29.86 -1.72 -14.30
N SER A 753 30.51 -2.75 -13.73
CA SER A 753 31.03 -3.91 -14.47
C SER A 753 30.00 -5.01 -14.76
N VAL A 754 28.75 -4.86 -14.32
CA VAL A 754 27.68 -5.84 -14.57
C VAL A 754 27.20 -5.73 -16.03
N ASP A 755 27.12 -6.86 -16.71
CA ASP A 755 26.43 -7.01 -18.00
C ASP A 755 24.98 -7.37 -17.69
N ALA A 756 24.11 -6.37 -17.70
CA ALA A 756 22.72 -6.51 -17.28
C ALA A 756 21.74 -6.08 -18.39
N GLN A 757 20.78 -6.95 -18.71
CA GLN A 757 19.76 -6.70 -19.74
C GLN A 757 18.34 -6.87 -19.20
N GLY A 758 17.43 -5.99 -19.60
CA GLY A 758 16.03 -5.99 -19.15
C GLY A 758 15.06 -6.11 -20.32
N PHE A 759 14.12 -7.06 -20.24
CA PHE A 759 13.06 -7.25 -21.23
C PHE A 759 11.69 -7.01 -20.59
N GLN A 760 10.98 -5.99 -21.08
CA GLN A 760 9.58 -5.80 -20.74
C GLN A 760 8.72 -6.73 -21.60
N MET A 761 8.37 -7.89 -21.06
CA MET A 761 7.66 -8.95 -21.76
C MET A 761 6.82 -9.75 -20.78
N GLU A 762 5.61 -10.12 -21.19
CA GLU A 762 4.76 -11.02 -20.41
C GLU A 762 5.15 -12.48 -20.68
N ILE A 763 5.09 -13.33 -19.66
CA ILE A 763 5.32 -14.76 -19.84
C ILE A 763 3.96 -15.38 -20.18
N PRO A 764 3.78 -15.99 -21.36
CA PRO A 764 2.50 -16.59 -21.73
C PRO A 764 2.09 -17.69 -20.74
N MET A 765 0.84 -17.60 -20.27
CA MET A 765 0.33 -18.41 -19.16
C MET A 765 -0.77 -19.38 -19.62
N PRO A 766 -0.70 -20.68 -19.25
CA PRO A 766 -1.81 -21.62 -19.43
C PRO A 766 -3.12 -21.13 -18.80
N GLY A 767 -4.23 -21.29 -19.53
CA GLY A 767 -5.57 -20.90 -19.08
C GLY A 767 -5.99 -19.48 -19.43
N HIS A 768 -5.12 -18.69 -20.08
CA HIS A 768 -5.44 -17.35 -20.59
C HIS A 768 -5.59 -17.41 -22.11
N PRO A 769 -6.81 -17.60 -22.65
CA PRO A 769 -7.01 -17.82 -24.07
C PRO A 769 -6.57 -16.58 -24.87
N VAL A 770 -5.79 -16.81 -25.91
CA VAL A 770 -5.22 -15.76 -26.74
C VAL A 770 -6.18 -15.43 -27.87
N SER A 771 -6.56 -14.17 -28.00
CA SER A 771 -7.41 -13.75 -29.11
C SER A 771 -6.68 -13.90 -30.46
N PRO A 772 -7.39 -14.09 -31.59
CA PRO A 772 -6.74 -14.19 -32.90
C PRO A 772 -5.84 -13.01 -33.27
N ASN A 773 -6.15 -11.82 -32.74
CA ASN A 773 -5.37 -10.60 -32.96
C ASN A 773 -4.05 -10.58 -32.17
N GLU A 774 -4.00 -11.27 -31.02
CA GLU A 774 -2.85 -11.30 -30.12
C GLU A 774 -1.95 -12.53 -30.33
N ALA A 775 -2.47 -13.56 -31.00
CA ALA A 775 -1.81 -14.85 -31.21
C ALA A 775 -0.37 -14.72 -31.78
N ALA A 776 -0.17 -13.83 -32.75
CA ALA A 776 1.15 -13.61 -33.34
C ALA A 776 2.14 -12.99 -32.32
N GLY A 777 1.67 -12.08 -31.47
CA GLY A 777 2.48 -11.45 -30.42
C GLY A 777 2.86 -12.45 -29.33
N VAL A 778 1.88 -13.20 -28.81
CA VAL A 778 2.12 -14.23 -27.79
C VAL A 778 3.07 -15.33 -28.31
N LEU A 779 2.92 -15.75 -29.57
CA LEU A 779 3.84 -16.70 -30.18
C LEU A 779 5.27 -16.14 -30.27
N GLN A 780 5.42 -14.84 -30.54
CA GLN A 780 6.73 -14.18 -30.55
C GLN A 780 7.34 -14.14 -29.14
N ASP A 781 6.55 -13.88 -28.11
CA ASP A 781 6.99 -13.90 -26.71
C ASP A 781 7.40 -15.31 -26.26
N CYS A 782 6.64 -16.35 -26.66
CA CYS A 782 7.02 -17.76 -26.46
C CYS A 782 8.38 -18.08 -27.08
N LYS A 783 8.61 -17.67 -28.33
CA LYS A 783 9.89 -17.85 -29.03
C LYS A 783 11.02 -17.10 -28.33
N ARG A 784 10.76 -15.85 -27.93
CA ARG A 784 11.75 -15.03 -27.24
C ARG A 784 12.14 -15.62 -25.89
N LEU A 785 11.18 -16.13 -25.13
CA LEU A 785 11.45 -16.82 -23.87
C LEU A 785 12.30 -18.08 -24.08
N LYS A 786 12.02 -18.87 -25.12
CA LYS A 786 12.86 -20.02 -25.49
C LYS A 786 14.31 -19.60 -25.79
N GLU A 787 14.51 -18.56 -26.60
CA GLU A 787 15.85 -18.03 -26.90
C GLU A 787 16.59 -17.60 -25.63
N LEU A 788 15.89 -16.91 -24.71
CA LEU A 788 16.45 -16.50 -23.43
C LEU A 788 16.83 -17.71 -22.59
N VAL A 789 15.97 -18.71 -22.42
CA VAL A 789 16.30 -19.93 -21.67
C VAL A 789 17.50 -20.66 -22.27
N ALA A 790 17.52 -20.84 -23.59
CA ALA A 790 18.62 -21.53 -24.29
C ALA A 790 19.96 -20.79 -24.16
N SER A 791 19.94 -19.45 -24.18
CA SER A 791 21.13 -18.60 -24.09
C SER A 791 21.65 -18.37 -22.67
N HIS A 792 20.94 -18.82 -21.63
CA HIS A 792 21.39 -18.66 -20.23
C HIS A 792 21.78 -20.01 -19.63
N ASP A 793 22.54 -19.97 -18.53
CA ASP A 793 23.06 -21.17 -17.88
C ASP A 793 22.21 -21.54 -16.65
N ALA A 794 21.64 -20.53 -15.98
CA ALA A 794 20.73 -20.70 -14.84
C ALA A 794 19.53 -19.76 -14.93
N ILE A 795 18.35 -20.28 -14.62
CA ILE A 795 17.07 -19.59 -14.71
C ILE A 795 16.39 -19.60 -13.35
N PHE A 796 16.00 -18.42 -12.87
CA PHE A 796 15.27 -18.24 -11.63
C PHE A 796 13.81 -17.92 -11.95
N LEU A 797 12.89 -18.76 -11.46
CA LEU A 797 11.45 -18.62 -11.63
C LEU A 797 10.91 -17.90 -10.38
N LEU A 798 10.77 -16.58 -10.48
CA LEU A 798 10.45 -15.65 -9.37
C LEU A 798 9.12 -14.91 -9.60
N THR A 799 8.27 -15.45 -10.48
CA THR A 799 6.96 -14.92 -10.81
C THR A 799 5.95 -15.10 -9.67
N ASP A 800 4.82 -14.42 -9.73
CA ASP A 800 3.81 -14.37 -8.67
C ASP A 800 2.59 -15.28 -8.92
N THR A 801 2.56 -16.02 -10.04
CA THR A 801 1.48 -16.94 -10.39
C THR A 801 1.99 -18.35 -10.68
N ARG A 802 1.13 -19.37 -10.52
CA ARG A 802 1.50 -20.77 -10.74
C ARG A 802 1.72 -21.03 -12.23
N GLU A 803 0.78 -20.57 -13.04
CA GLU A 803 0.67 -20.68 -14.49
C GLU A 803 1.87 -20.04 -15.22
N SER A 804 2.36 -18.87 -14.78
CA SER A 804 3.58 -18.25 -15.36
C SER A 804 4.86 -19.07 -15.16
N ARG A 805 4.87 -20.04 -14.23
CA ARG A 805 6.03 -20.93 -14.03
C ARG A 805 6.05 -22.11 -15.00
N TRP A 806 4.93 -22.42 -15.66
CA TRP A 806 4.79 -23.63 -16.47
C TRP A 806 5.71 -23.65 -17.69
N LEU A 807 5.59 -22.66 -18.58
CA LEU A 807 6.38 -22.60 -19.82
C LEU A 807 7.89 -22.51 -19.52
N PRO A 808 8.37 -21.66 -18.59
CA PRO A 808 9.77 -21.70 -18.18
C PRO A 808 10.24 -23.06 -17.67
N THR A 809 9.41 -23.77 -16.89
CA THR A 809 9.76 -25.11 -16.36
C THR A 809 9.92 -26.12 -17.49
N LEU A 810 9.00 -26.14 -18.45
CA LEU A 810 9.06 -26.99 -19.63
C LEU A 810 10.35 -26.73 -20.42
N LEU A 811 10.63 -25.46 -20.75
CA LEU A 811 11.80 -25.06 -21.52
C LEU A 811 13.11 -25.38 -20.81
N CYS A 812 13.21 -25.12 -19.50
CA CYS A 812 14.41 -25.43 -18.73
C CYS A 812 14.67 -26.94 -18.66
N THR A 813 13.60 -27.75 -18.55
CA THR A 813 13.71 -29.21 -18.53
C THR A 813 14.17 -29.75 -19.88
N ASP A 814 13.62 -29.21 -20.99
CA ASP A 814 13.98 -29.62 -22.34
C ASP A 814 15.43 -29.29 -22.71
N GLU A 815 15.85 -28.05 -22.40
CA GLU A 815 17.21 -27.53 -22.65
C GLU A 815 18.22 -27.97 -21.57
N ASN A 816 17.79 -28.77 -20.58
CA ASN A 816 18.56 -29.25 -19.44
C ASN A 816 19.32 -28.14 -18.69
N LYS A 817 18.64 -27.02 -18.41
CA LYS A 817 19.18 -25.84 -17.73
C LYS A 817 18.96 -25.89 -16.24
N ILE A 818 19.87 -25.26 -15.48
CA ILE A 818 19.66 -25.05 -14.05
C ILE A 818 18.41 -24.18 -13.86
N ALA A 819 17.39 -24.71 -13.17
CA ALA A 819 16.19 -23.97 -12.82
C ALA A 819 15.98 -23.96 -11.30
N ILE A 820 15.77 -22.76 -10.74
CA ILE A 820 15.49 -22.55 -9.32
C ILE A 820 14.18 -21.78 -9.19
N THR A 821 13.23 -22.35 -8.47
CA THR A 821 11.98 -21.66 -8.14
C THR A 821 12.04 -21.17 -6.71
N ALA A 822 11.72 -19.89 -6.52
CA ALA A 822 11.35 -19.33 -5.23
C ALA A 822 9.88 -18.89 -5.29
N ALA A 823 9.13 -19.20 -4.22
CA ALA A 823 7.73 -18.83 -4.08
C ALA A 823 7.44 -18.43 -2.64
N LEU A 824 6.52 -17.48 -2.47
CA LEU A 824 6.10 -16.94 -1.18
C LEU A 824 4.61 -17.20 -0.98
N GLY A 825 4.28 -17.75 0.19
CA GLY A 825 2.96 -17.62 0.81
C GLY A 825 2.94 -16.44 1.77
N TYR A 826 1.90 -16.35 2.60
CA TYR A 826 1.78 -15.28 3.60
C TYR A 826 2.93 -15.28 4.62
N ASP A 827 3.16 -16.42 5.26
CA ASP A 827 4.16 -16.63 6.31
C ASP A 827 5.16 -17.75 6.00
N SER A 828 5.01 -18.41 4.85
CA SER A 828 5.81 -19.56 4.42
C SER A 828 6.44 -19.34 3.05
N TYR A 829 7.56 -20.00 2.79
CA TYR A 829 8.26 -19.90 1.51
C TYR A 829 8.71 -21.27 1.01
N LEU A 830 8.86 -21.38 -0.30
CA LEU A 830 9.47 -22.52 -1.00
C LEU A 830 10.68 -22.02 -1.79
N VAL A 831 11.79 -22.73 -1.66
CA VAL A 831 12.94 -22.62 -2.56
C VAL A 831 13.29 -24.02 -3.03
N MET A 832 13.26 -24.26 -4.33
CA MET A 832 13.61 -25.57 -4.88
C MET A 832 14.43 -25.45 -6.16
N ARG A 833 15.29 -26.43 -6.39
CA ARG A 833 15.92 -26.68 -7.68
C ARG A 833 15.12 -27.72 -8.45
N HIS A 834 15.04 -27.59 -9.76
CA HIS A 834 14.36 -28.56 -10.60
C HIS A 834 15.33 -29.69 -10.95
N GLY A 835 14.80 -30.89 -11.17
CA GLY A 835 15.60 -32.01 -11.67
C GLY A 835 16.04 -31.83 -13.12
N ALA A 836 17.14 -32.51 -13.47
CA ALA A 836 17.64 -32.56 -14.84
C ALA A 836 16.59 -33.10 -15.83
N GLY A 837 16.76 -32.76 -17.11
CA GLY A 837 15.99 -33.35 -18.20
C GLY A 837 16.19 -34.87 -18.30
N PRO A 838 15.27 -35.59 -18.94
CA PRO A 838 15.39 -37.04 -19.14
C PRO A 838 16.58 -37.40 -20.04
N GLY A 839 17.31 -38.45 -19.68
CA GLY A 839 18.44 -38.95 -20.46
C GLY A 839 18.01 -39.64 -21.77
N ILE A 840 18.84 -39.55 -22.81
CA ILE A 840 18.69 -40.33 -24.05
C ILE A 840 19.36 -41.69 -23.81
N SER A 841 18.63 -42.81 -23.90
CA SER A 841 19.24 -44.14 -23.76
C SER A 841 20.12 -44.46 -24.97
N GLY A 842 21.43 -44.55 -24.76
CA GLY A 842 22.42 -44.83 -25.80
C GLY A 842 22.61 -46.31 -26.06
N GLU A 843 22.27 -46.77 -27.27
CA GLU A 843 23.08 -47.63 -28.15
C GLU A 843 22.33 -47.83 -29.48
N ALA A 844 22.76 -47.14 -30.54
CA ALA A 844 22.80 -47.56 -31.94
C ALA A 844 22.97 -46.34 -32.86
N SER A 845 24.05 -46.35 -33.63
CA SER A 845 24.20 -45.60 -34.87
C SER A 845 23.01 -45.89 -35.81
N ASN A 846 22.05 -44.96 -35.93
CA ASN A 846 21.23 -44.66 -37.12
C ASN A 846 20.19 -43.58 -36.80
N VAL A 847 20.06 -42.58 -37.69
CA VAL A 847 19.45 -41.26 -37.44
C VAL A 847 17.94 -41.20 -37.78
N THR A 848 17.17 -42.28 -37.62
CA THR A 848 15.77 -42.31 -38.12
C THR A 848 14.72 -43.00 -37.23
N ALA A 849 14.94 -43.09 -35.92
CA ALA A 849 13.86 -43.45 -34.98
C ALA A 849 14.14 -42.88 -33.57
N VAL A 850 13.69 -41.65 -33.29
CA VAL A 850 13.92 -40.94 -32.02
C VAL A 850 12.69 -40.98 -31.08
N GLU A 851 11.60 -41.64 -31.50
CA GLU A 851 10.28 -41.45 -30.87
C GLU A 851 9.97 -42.31 -29.63
N ASP A 852 10.86 -43.21 -29.17
CA ASP A 852 10.45 -44.20 -28.14
C ASP A 852 11.48 -44.48 -27.01
N LYS A 853 12.34 -43.50 -26.66
CA LYS A 853 13.50 -43.76 -25.76
C LYS A 853 13.81 -42.68 -24.71
N LEU A 854 12.78 -42.12 -24.05
CA LEU A 854 12.97 -41.24 -22.87
C LEU A 854 12.89 -42.03 -21.57
N SER A 855 14.00 -42.10 -20.81
CA SER A 855 14.05 -42.79 -19.52
C SER A 855 13.45 -41.92 -18.40
N THR A 856 12.86 -42.55 -17.38
CA THR A 856 12.54 -41.88 -16.09
C THR A 856 13.80 -41.54 -15.29
N LYS A 857 14.96 -42.00 -15.76
CA LYS A 857 16.29 -41.73 -15.20
C LYS A 857 16.97 -40.58 -15.95
N ASP A 858 17.88 -39.91 -15.26
CA ASP A 858 18.74 -38.89 -15.84
C ASP A 858 19.82 -39.48 -16.75
N ALA A 859 20.65 -38.62 -17.34
CA ALA A 859 21.78 -39.02 -18.18
C ALA A 859 22.81 -39.93 -17.47
N LEU A 860 22.82 -39.95 -16.13
CA LEU A 860 23.68 -40.80 -15.30
C LEU A 860 22.97 -42.08 -14.84
N GLY A 861 21.75 -42.36 -15.30
CA GLY A 861 20.96 -43.53 -14.90
C GLY A 861 20.36 -43.44 -13.49
N ARG A 862 20.35 -42.26 -12.87
CA ARG A 862 19.80 -41.99 -11.53
C ARG A 862 18.35 -41.48 -11.62
N GLN A 863 17.60 -41.61 -10.54
CA GLN A 863 16.23 -41.09 -10.48
C GLN A 863 16.24 -39.55 -10.52
N ARG A 864 15.46 -38.96 -11.41
CA ARG A 864 15.40 -37.50 -11.59
C ARG A 864 14.64 -36.85 -10.44
N LEU A 865 15.12 -35.69 -10.00
CA LEU A 865 14.35 -34.84 -9.08
C LEU A 865 13.13 -34.25 -9.79
N GLY A 866 12.10 -33.90 -9.00
CA GLY A 866 10.88 -33.30 -9.52
C GLY A 866 11.07 -31.84 -9.93
N CYS A 867 10.10 -31.33 -10.71
CA CYS A 867 9.92 -29.89 -10.90
C CYS A 867 8.81 -29.38 -9.95
N TYR A 868 8.52 -28.07 -10.01
CA TYR A 868 7.46 -27.44 -9.22
C TYR A 868 6.08 -28.13 -9.37
N PHE A 869 5.77 -28.64 -10.56
CA PHE A 869 4.48 -29.27 -10.89
C PHE A 869 4.42 -30.78 -10.63
N CYS A 870 5.49 -31.41 -10.12
CA CYS A 870 5.48 -32.86 -9.85
C CYS A 870 4.65 -33.26 -8.64
N ASN A 871 4.40 -32.34 -7.71
CA ASN A 871 3.65 -32.59 -6.49
C ASN A 871 2.18 -32.13 -6.61
N ASP A 872 1.74 -31.82 -7.81
CA ASP A 872 0.41 -31.30 -8.10
C ASP A 872 -0.39 -32.32 -8.93
N VAL A 873 -1.70 -32.36 -8.72
CA VAL A 873 -2.63 -33.28 -9.41
C VAL A 873 -3.54 -32.57 -10.41
N VAL A 874 -3.29 -31.28 -10.67
CA VAL A 874 -4.11 -30.45 -11.57
C VAL A 874 -3.22 -29.73 -12.59
N ALA A 875 -3.73 -29.42 -13.78
CA ALA A 875 -3.07 -28.52 -14.71
C ALA A 875 -3.03 -27.08 -14.17
N PRO A 876 -2.02 -26.27 -14.55
CA PRO A 876 -2.06 -24.83 -14.31
C PRO A 876 -3.21 -24.21 -15.12
N VAL A 877 -4.22 -23.71 -14.44
CA VAL A 877 -5.36 -22.98 -15.02
C VAL A 877 -5.35 -21.52 -14.54
N ASP A 878 -6.14 -20.65 -15.19
CA ASP A 878 -6.24 -19.23 -14.84
C ASP A 878 -6.68 -19.06 -13.38
N SER A 879 -5.75 -18.59 -12.56
CA SER A 879 -5.97 -18.31 -11.15
C SER A 879 -6.14 -16.81 -10.87
N VAL A 880 -6.08 -15.95 -11.89
CA VAL A 880 -5.93 -14.49 -11.76
C VAL A 880 -7.22 -13.75 -12.10
N SER A 881 -7.95 -14.14 -13.14
CA SER A 881 -9.11 -13.38 -13.65
C SER A 881 -10.23 -13.18 -12.63
N ASN A 882 -10.41 -14.13 -11.71
CA ASN A 882 -11.45 -14.09 -10.67
C ASN A 882 -10.96 -13.58 -9.31
N ARG A 883 -9.72 -13.08 -9.20
CA ARG A 883 -9.18 -12.56 -7.94
C ARG A 883 -9.83 -11.24 -7.56
N THR A 884 -10.33 -11.15 -6.34
CA THR A 884 -10.73 -9.88 -5.71
C THR A 884 -9.52 -8.95 -5.48
N LEU A 885 -9.72 -7.65 -5.24
CA LEU A 885 -8.64 -6.64 -5.12
C LEU A 885 -7.57 -7.01 -4.07
N ASP A 886 -7.97 -7.16 -2.81
CA ASP A 886 -7.93 -8.50 -2.25
C ASP A 886 -6.70 -9.38 -2.55
N GLN A 887 -6.99 -10.40 -3.36
CA GLN A 887 -6.18 -11.50 -3.84
C GLN A 887 -5.22 -11.12 -4.98
N GLN A 888 -5.43 -9.97 -5.61
CA GLN A 888 -4.53 -9.46 -6.65
C GLN A 888 -3.20 -8.94 -6.07
N CYS A 889 -3.19 -8.51 -4.80
CA CYS A 889 -1.96 -8.08 -4.14
C CYS A 889 -1.23 -9.24 -3.46
N THR A 890 0.07 -9.38 -3.72
CA THR A 890 0.93 -10.28 -2.93
C THR A 890 0.98 -9.77 -1.49
N VAL A 891 0.44 -10.54 -0.55
CA VAL A 891 0.44 -10.21 0.88
C VAL A 891 1.36 -11.20 1.57
N THR A 892 2.55 -10.73 1.96
CA THR A 892 3.61 -11.55 2.55
C THR A 892 4.24 -10.78 3.69
N ARG A 893 4.67 -11.48 4.73
CA ARG A 893 5.47 -10.89 5.81
C ARG A 893 6.76 -10.27 5.24
N PRO A 894 7.11 -9.02 5.60
CA PRO A 894 8.23 -8.29 5.01
C PRO A 894 9.58 -9.02 4.97
N GLY A 895 9.95 -9.77 6.01
CA GLY A 895 11.24 -10.47 6.08
C GLY A 895 11.32 -11.74 5.21
N LEU A 896 10.18 -12.25 4.73
CA LEU A 896 10.07 -13.55 4.07
C LEU A 896 10.78 -13.59 2.71
N ALA A 897 10.62 -12.53 1.91
CA ALA A 897 11.23 -12.41 0.59
C ALA A 897 12.76 -12.44 0.66
N SER A 898 13.35 -11.74 1.63
CA SER A 898 14.79 -11.70 1.84
C SER A 898 15.34 -13.05 2.31
N ILE A 899 14.60 -13.77 3.17
CA ILE A 899 14.96 -15.14 3.58
C ILE A 899 14.96 -16.09 2.37
N ALA A 900 13.86 -16.12 1.61
CA ALA A 900 13.72 -17.00 0.46
C ALA A 900 14.78 -16.70 -0.61
N SER A 901 15.05 -15.42 -0.88
CA SER A 901 16.07 -14.99 -1.85
C SER A 901 17.48 -15.38 -1.43
N GLY A 902 17.80 -15.26 -0.14
CA GLY A 902 19.07 -15.73 0.43
C GLY A 902 19.27 -17.24 0.27
N CYS A 903 18.23 -18.03 0.57
CA CYS A 903 18.23 -19.48 0.35
C CYS A 903 18.35 -19.87 -1.13
N ALA A 904 17.69 -19.15 -2.03
CA ALA A 904 17.72 -19.42 -3.48
C ALA A 904 19.10 -19.17 -4.09
N ALA A 905 19.71 -18.02 -3.78
CA ALA A 905 21.05 -17.70 -4.25
C ALA A 905 22.11 -18.64 -3.67
N ASP A 906 21.99 -19.04 -2.41
CA ASP A 906 22.89 -20.00 -1.79
C ASP A 906 22.78 -21.40 -2.43
N LEU A 907 21.55 -21.91 -2.62
CA LEU A 907 21.30 -23.18 -3.32
C LEU A 907 21.91 -23.18 -4.72
N PHE A 908 21.76 -22.08 -5.46
CA PHE A 908 22.39 -21.88 -6.76
C PHE A 908 23.92 -22.00 -6.70
N THR A 909 24.55 -21.23 -5.81
CA THR A 909 26.02 -21.20 -5.73
C THR A 909 26.61 -22.55 -5.33
N ARG A 910 25.93 -23.31 -4.47
CA ARG A 910 26.31 -24.68 -4.11
C ARG A 910 26.15 -25.62 -5.30
N MET A 911 25.03 -25.57 -6.01
CA MET A 911 24.78 -26.42 -7.18
C MET A 911 25.78 -26.18 -8.31
N LEU A 912 26.12 -24.92 -8.59
CA LEU A 912 27.10 -24.55 -9.62
C LEU A 912 28.51 -25.10 -9.33
N ARG A 913 28.84 -25.28 -8.05
CA ARG A 913 30.14 -25.79 -7.60
C ARG A 913 30.15 -27.30 -7.37
N HIS A 914 28.98 -27.94 -7.37
CA HIS A 914 28.88 -29.39 -7.22
C HIS A 914 29.36 -30.09 -8.50
N PRO A 915 30.16 -31.16 -8.42
CA PRO A 915 30.71 -31.84 -9.60
C PRO A 915 29.63 -32.35 -10.56
N ASP A 916 28.52 -32.87 -10.02
CA ASP A 916 27.40 -33.38 -10.82
C ASP A 916 26.41 -32.27 -11.29
N GLY A 917 26.61 -31.01 -10.88
CA GLY A 917 25.76 -29.88 -11.28
C GLY A 917 24.25 -30.15 -11.11
N ILE A 918 23.50 -30.04 -12.19
CA ILE A 918 22.05 -30.30 -12.24
C ILE A 918 21.67 -31.77 -11.93
N HIS A 919 22.60 -32.71 -12.14
CA HIS A 919 22.42 -34.14 -11.89
C HIS A 919 22.75 -34.55 -10.44
N ALA A 920 23.09 -33.58 -9.59
CA ALA A 920 23.39 -33.84 -8.18
C ALA A 920 22.17 -34.40 -7.44
N PRO A 921 22.31 -35.48 -6.64
CA PRO A 921 21.21 -36.05 -5.87
C PRO A 921 20.69 -35.06 -4.84
N GLY A 922 19.41 -35.18 -4.48
CA GLY A 922 18.81 -34.36 -3.43
C GLY A 922 19.12 -34.93 -2.05
N GLU A 923 19.62 -34.06 -1.16
CA GLU A 923 19.95 -34.44 0.22
C GLU A 923 18.91 -33.87 1.20
N ILE A 924 18.73 -34.56 2.34
CA ILE A 924 17.82 -34.14 3.42
C ILE A 924 18.68 -33.81 4.65
N ALA A 925 18.29 -32.78 5.39
CA ALA A 925 18.92 -32.41 6.65
C ALA A 925 18.97 -33.60 7.61
N GLY A 926 20.14 -33.82 8.23
CA GLY A 926 20.42 -34.99 9.09
C GLY A 926 21.15 -36.14 8.38
N ALA A 927 21.22 -36.15 7.04
CA ALA A 927 22.14 -37.03 6.31
C ALA A 927 23.58 -36.50 6.44
N SER A 928 24.55 -37.37 6.70
CA SER A 928 25.98 -36.97 6.73
C SER A 928 26.47 -36.68 5.31
N SER A 929 26.40 -35.43 4.86
CA SER A 929 27.05 -35.01 3.62
C SER A 929 28.55 -34.88 3.85
N GLY A 930 29.33 -35.74 3.20
CA GLY A 930 30.78 -35.64 3.16
C GLY A 930 31.30 -34.53 2.24
N HIS A 931 30.41 -33.70 1.67
CA HIS A 931 30.77 -32.70 0.67
C HIS A 931 31.21 -31.39 1.33
N PRO A 932 32.36 -30.81 0.94
CA PRO A 932 32.93 -29.62 1.58
C PRO A 932 32.11 -28.32 1.44
N LEU A 933 30.99 -28.33 0.70
CA LEU A 933 30.11 -27.17 0.47
C LEU A 933 28.79 -27.22 1.26
N GLY A 934 28.62 -28.22 2.14
CA GLY A 934 27.37 -28.48 2.85
C GLY A 934 26.40 -29.35 2.05
N LEU A 935 25.15 -29.42 2.51
CA LEU A 935 24.09 -30.22 1.89
C LEU A 935 23.68 -29.65 0.52
N LEU A 936 23.02 -30.44 -0.33
CA LEU A 936 22.37 -29.93 -1.54
C LEU A 936 20.90 -30.38 -1.62
N PRO A 937 19.97 -29.68 -0.92
CA PRO A 937 18.58 -30.09 -0.88
C PRO A 937 17.89 -29.96 -2.24
N HIS A 938 16.85 -30.76 -2.44
CA HIS A 938 15.93 -30.58 -3.57
C HIS A 938 14.97 -29.42 -3.31
N GLN A 939 14.25 -29.46 -2.18
CA GLN A 939 13.34 -28.40 -1.75
C GLN A 939 13.66 -27.96 -0.32
N MET A 940 13.58 -26.65 -0.08
CA MET A 940 13.58 -26.03 1.23
C MET A 940 12.23 -25.34 1.41
N ARG A 941 11.50 -25.71 2.46
CA ARG A 941 10.25 -25.07 2.88
C ARG A 941 10.45 -24.50 4.26
N GLY A 942 10.20 -23.21 4.44
CA GLY A 942 10.27 -22.60 5.76
C GLY A 942 8.97 -21.90 6.11
N SER A 943 8.62 -21.94 7.39
CA SER A 943 7.55 -21.15 7.98
C SER A 943 8.12 -20.17 8.99
N LEU A 944 7.67 -18.92 8.93
CA LEU A 944 7.97 -17.95 9.97
C LEU A 944 7.16 -18.22 11.23
N SER A 945 5.86 -18.55 11.14
CA SER A 945 4.99 -18.73 12.32
C SER A 945 5.53 -19.78 13.29
N GLN A 946 6.13 -20.85 12.76
CA GLN A 946 6.76 -21.91 13.54
C GLN A 946 8.29 -21.84 13.60
N TYR A 947 8.91 -20.90 12.87
CA TYR A 947 10.36 -20.84 12.69
C TYR A 947 11.00 -22.20 12.33
N ASN A 948 10.35 -22.94 11.43
CA ASN A 948 10.84 -24.22 10.95
C ASN A 948 11.51 -24.09 9.57
N LEU A 949 12.40 -25.03 9.27
CA LEU A 949 13.01 -25.22 7.95
C LEU A 949 13.01 -26.71 7.65
N LEU A 950 12.24 -27.11 6.66
CA LEU A 950 12.11 -28.49 6.19
C LEU A 950 12.84 -28.63 4.85
N THR A 951 13.70 -29.64 4.78
CA THR A 951 14.27 -30.10 3.50
C THR A 951 13.47 -31.30 3.01
N LEU A 952 12.92 -31.22 1.80
CA LEU A 952 12.12 -32.30 1.22
C LEU A 952 12.76 -32.81 -0.06
N LEU A 953 12.60 -34.11 -0.29
CA LEU A 953 12.98 -34.79 -1.51
C LEU A 953 11.72 -35.17 -2.28
N GLY A 954 11.75 -34.97 -3.60
CA GLY A 954 10.62 -35.25 -4.48
C GLY A 954 11.18 -35.61 -5.84
N TYR A 955 10.67 -36.69 -6.42
CA TYR A 955 11.17 -37.22 -7.68
C TYR A 955 10.23 -36.85 -8.83
N SER A 956 10.74 -36.92 -10.06
CA SER A 956 9.92 -36.65 -11.24
C SER A 956 8.80 -37.68 -11.37
N SER A 957 7.57 -37.20 -11.53
CA SER A 957 6.40 -38.05 -11.80
C SER A 957 6.22 -38.27 -13.31
N SER A 958 5.79 -39.48 -13.70
CA SER A 958 5.36 -39.79 -15.06
C SER A 958 4.12 -38.99 -15.48
N ASN A 959 3.31 -38.57 -14.52
CA ASN A 959 2.05 -37.84 -14.74
C ASN A 959 2.22 -36.32 -14.57
N CYS A 960 3.46 -35.82 -14.47
CA CYS A 960 3.68 -34.38 -14.30
C CYS A 960 3.30 -33.60 -15.58
N THR A 961 2.53 -32.53 -15.41
CA THR A 961 2.05 -31.65 -16.49
C THR A 961 3.13 -30.76 -17.12
N ALA A 962 4.36 -30.78 -16.61
CA ALA A 962 5.46 -29.95 -17.11
C ALA A 962 6.72 -30.73 -17.51
N CYS A 963 7.21 -31.66 -16.67
CA CYS A 963 8.51 -32.30 -16.87
C CYS A 963 8.45 -33.81 -17.18
N SER A 964 7.24 -34.36 -17.40
CA SER A 964 7.07 -35.76 -17.76
C SER A 964 7.60 -36.04 -19.17
N ASN A 965 7.95 -37.30 -19.41
CA ASN A 965 8.48 -37.72 -20.71
C ASN A 965 7.44 -37.53 -21.83
N VAL A 966 6.15 -37.75 -21.54
CA VAL A 966 5.07 -37.57 -22.51
C VAL A 966 4.94 -36.10 -22.93
N VAL A 967 4.93 -35.17 -21.97
CA VAL A 967 4.87 -33.73 -22.26
C VAL A 967 6.08 -33.26 -23.05
N LEU A 968 7.29 -33.74 -22.71
CA LEU A 968 8.51 -33.38 -23.43
C LEU A 968 8.54 -33.95 -24.86
N SER A 969 8.08 -35.19 -25.06
CA SER A 969 7.93 -35.78 -26.39
C SER A 969 6.96 -34.97 -27.26
N GLU A 970 5.80 -34.59 -26.71
CA GLU A 970 4.80 -33.81 -27.42
C GLU A 970 5.35 -32.42 -27.80
N TYR A 971 6.04 -31.76 -26.87
CA TYR A 971 6.71 -30.48 -27.13
C TYR A 971 7.80 -30.60 -28.19
N ARG A 972 8.61 -31.66 -28.19
CA ARG A 972 9.67 -31.87 -29.19
C ARG A 972 9.11 -32.16 -30.58
N SER A 973 7.96 -32.82 -30.66
CA SER A 973 7.27 -33.12 -31.92
C SER A 973 6.61 -31.88 -32.53
N ARG A 974 5.84 -31.13 -31.72
CA ARG A 974 4.96 -30.05 -32.22
C ARG A 974 5.48 -28.63 -31.94
N GLY A 975 6.50 -28.48 -31.11
CA GLY A 975 7.11 -27.20 -30.79
C GLY A 975 6.13 -26.19 -30.19
N MET A 976 6.10 -24.98 -30.76
CA MET A 976 5.27 -23.89 -30.24
C MET A 976 3.77 -24.08 -30.50
N ASP A 977 3.37 -24.93 -31.45
CA ASP A 977 1.95 -25.22 -31.68
C ASP A 977 1.35 -25.98 -30.49
N PHE A 978 2.13 -26.87 -29.86
CA PHE A 978 1.76 -27.50 -28.59
C PHE A 978 1.63 -26.47 -27.47
N VAL A 979 2.60 -25.56 -27.34
CA VAL A 979 2.57 -24.50 -26.32
C VAL A 979 1.33 -23.62 -26.48
N MET A 980 1.01 -23.20 -27.71
CA MET A 980 -0.19 -22.41 -28.00
C MET A 980 -1.47 -23.17 -27.70
N GLN A 981 -1.53 -24.48 -27.98
CA GLN A 981 -2.68 -25.29 -27.58
C GLN A 981 -2.85 -25.29 -26.06
N VAL A 982 -1.78 -25.56 -25.31
CA VAL A 982 -1.82 -25.58 -23.83
C VAL A 982 -2.21 -24.23 -23.23
N ILE A 983 -1.75 -23.12 -23.82
CA ILE A 983 -2.12 -21.77 -23.38
C ILE A 983 -3.65 -21.58 -23.44
N ASN A 984 -4.26 -22.01 -24.55
CA ASN A 984 -5.69 -21.86 -24.79
C ASN A 984 -6.53 -22.93 -24.07
N GLU A 985 -6.03 -24.15 -23.95
CA GLU A 985 -6.73 -25.34 -23.46
C GLU A 985 -5.85 -26.12 -22.47
N PRO A 986 -5.66 -25.64 -21.22
CA PRO A 986 -4.74 -26.25 -20.27
C PRO A 986 -5.15 -27.67 -19.83
N THR A 987 -6.43 -28.01 -19.90
CA THR A 987 -6.95 -29.36 -19.57
C THR A 987 -6.37 -30.45 -20.46
N TYR A 988 -5.92 -30.10 -21.67
CA TYR A 988 -5.22 -31.01 -22.56
C TYR A 988 -3.98 -31.65 -21.89
N LEU A 989 -3.31 -30.94 -20.97
CA LEU A 989 -2.18 -31.49 -20.23
C LEU A 989 -2.61 -32.63 -19.29
N GLU A 990 -3.77 -32.53 -18.66
CA GLU A 990 -4.28 -33.56 -17.75
C GLU A 990 -4.57 -34.85 -18.51
N ASP A 991 -5.21 -34.73 -19.67
CA ASP A 991 -5.47 -35.85 -20.57
C ASP A 991 -4.17 -36.48 -21.10
N LEU A 992 -3.23 -35.65 -21.56
CA LEU A 992 -1.94 -36.10 -22.09
C LEU A 992 -1.12 -36.89 -21.06
N THR A 993 -1.16 -36.47 -19.80
CA THR A 993 -0.40 -37.09 -18.70
C THR A 993 -1.15 -38.22 -17.99
N GLY A 994 -2.39 -38.51 -18.38
CA GLY A 994 -3.24 -39.49 -17.71
C GLY A 994 -3.71 -39.07 -16.30
N LEU A 995 -3.61 -37.79 -15.94
CA LEU A 995 -4.16 -37.26 -14.69
C LEU A 995 -5.69 -37.31 -14.69
N THR A 996 -6.33 -37.07 -15.82
CA THR A 996 -7.79 -37.17 -15.95
C THR A 996 -8.30 -38.55 -15.54
N ASP A 997 -7.62 -39.60 -15.97
CA ASP A 997 -7.99 -40.98 -15.64
C ASP A 997 -7.64 -41.32 -14.18
N LEU A 998 -6.52 -40.79 -13.66
CA LEU A 998 -6.16 -40.92 -12.26
C LEU A 998 -7.23 -40.29 -11.34
N MET A 999 -7.67 -39.07 -11.64
CA MET A 999 -8.72 -38.36 -10.91
C MET A 999 -10.06 -39.10 -10.96
N LYS A 1000 -10.44 -39.64 -12.13
CA LYS A 1000 -11.63 -40.49 -12.26
C LYS A 1000 -11.51 -41.75 -11.39
N SER A 1001 -10.37 -42.44 -11.44
CA SER A 1001 -10.15 -43.67 -10.65
C SER A 1001 -10.22 -43.43 -9.13
N ALA A 1002 -9.73 -42.29 -8.66
CA ALA A 1002 -9.83 -41.89 -7.27
C ALA A 1002 -11.29 -41.59 -6.87
N ALA A 1003 -12.07 -40.92 -7.74
CA ALA A 1003 -13.48 -40.65 -7.50
C ALA A 1003 -14.34 -41.92 -7.45
N TYR A 1004 -13.95 -42.99 -8.18
CA TYR A 1004 -14.61 -44.29 -8.09
C TYR A 1004 -14.24 -45.10 -6.84
N SER A 1005 -13.18 -44.70 -6.13
CA SER A 1005 -12.65 -45.42 -4.97
C SER A 1005 -13.14 -44.83 -3.64
N GLU A 1006 -14.38 -44.31 -3.57
CA GLU A 1006 -14.98 -43.82 -2.31
C GLU A 1006 -14.81 -44.88 -1.22
N VAL A 1007 -13.83 -44.63 -0.35
CA VAL A 1007 -13.64 -45.35 0.90
C VAL A 1007 -14.82 -44.96 1.78
N GLU A 1008 -15.67 -45.93 2.12
CA GLU A 1008 -16.61 -45.78 3.23
C GLU A 1008 -15.78 -45.42 4.46
N TRP A 1009 -15.79 -44.14 4.84
CA TRP A 1009 -15.43 -43.74 6.19
C TRP A 1009 -16.52 -44.31 7.07
N VAL A 1010 -16.29 -45.50 7.62
CA VAL A 1010 -17.12 -46.04 8.69
C VAL A 1010 -16.94 -45.09 9.85
N ASP A 1011 -17.91 -44.20 10.08
CA ASP A 1011 -18.04 -43.52 11.35
C ASP A 1011 -18.14 -44.63 12.40
N GLU A 1012 -17.09 -44.81 13.21
CA GLU A 1012 -17.19 -45.54 14.47
C GLU A 1012 -18.18 -44.75 15.34
N THR A 1013 -19.47 -45.01 15.18
CA THR A 1013 -20.47 -44.60 16.15
C THR A 1013 -20.18 -45.34 17.43
N ASP A 1014 -19.86 -44.59 18.47
CA ASP A 1014 -19.72 -45.02 19.86
C ASP A 1014 -20.89 -45.95 20.24
N GLU A 1015 -20.68 -47.27 20.17
CA GLU A 1015 -21.45 -48.25 20.90
C GLU A 1015 -20.99 -48.20 22.36
N GLU A 1016 -21.50 -47.24 23.13
CA GLU A 1016 -21.59 -47.40 24.58
C GLU A 1016 -22.79 -48.30 24.90
N ASP A 1017 -22.45 -49.44 25.50
CA ASP A 1017 -23.29 -50.49 26.03
C ASP A 1017 -24.66 -50.04 26.60
N VAL A 1018 -25.72 -50.66 26.07
CA VAL A 1018 -26.84 -51.12 26.89
C VAL A 1018 -27.12 -52.57 26.52
N VAL A 1019 -26.65 -53.51 27.34
CA VAL A 1019 -27.44 -54.55 28.05
C VAL A 1019 -26.46 -55.58 28.66
N GLU A 1020 -26.63 -55.80 29.97
CA GLU A 1020 -26.00 -56.79 30.83
C GLU A 1020 -25.86 -58.21 30.22
N ILE A 1021 -24.68 -58.84 30.40
CA ILE A 1021 -24.41 -60.04 31.24
C ILE A 1021 -22.97 -60.52 31.02
#